data_AF-B7FVF6-F1
#
_entry.id   AF-B7FVF6-F1
#
_cell.length_a   1.000
_cell.length_b   1.000
_cell.length_c   1.000
_cell.angle_alpha   90.00
_cell.angle_beta   90.00
_cell.angle_gamma   90.00
#
_symmetry.space_group_name_H-M   'P 1'
#
loop_
_entity.id
_entity.type
_entity.pdbx_description
1 polymer ?
#
loop_
_entity_poly.entity_id
_entity_poly.type
_entity_poly.pdbx_seq_one_letter_code
_entity_poly.pdbx_strand_id
1 'polypeptide(L)'
;MSLPPSKAVPHTKCRPLTSTGELTFKRARRSSEVDETLAVCQCWRILRSLLVATTDRPRPRLPDSLQQTKIKNNLDALRTVLDENGFRTSTVMSPRPGLSLYKDSFRLKCEKGSQGPPKNSIYDNQRNLAREFLIVMFGLYPHQETLERLYTSSFKMVFSLLLFCDRLREACPDALQDTEVQKLVDQAETECRLLGTSSLDSISEQIYAASRKVPEKIAGLIQTAVQSDPRLRVEQLQHEHERILCCYSTVSNVHMQLFTQYYDLVIKDVYFKDSHIEKYQRITIYLYEPDVDLLAPPKFTFLPSLYTALTRGAEAVSELMVDTFWTQLLRQGYFCATEIQTLLAPSLNHYFLSGVTRDSTVPIQLNAHFTPTFPLCFYLHGKAGVGKSSLAHAFAPALNATVEQYADPEIVVRFVKQNLNKPMDTLRLELELRPNNNDLSVMSIIRGRRMTMRQSKPGLVVVNLEEMSRDDANADPNQLATAQLISQRFSGRTGDCQGDAGIPRNSSRRGISEEATIIPLFTSNYVLGVSSYQALSKLHMFQNLVCVEMIAVSGEDRVRFANSYFLQCLQDRLPQFILGNCTLCLDIPLGIGDTRPLVRHLRMLAFYTCSTLAITSQLLHIHVSIVKKSDSYKISANGIQSMELKIGSMGNIIPSKQRTFDPRTMLAIEKLRSRQLGAVGASVPLNLEELSIIFDFWLAKTLAPAVILSKDRSLIKSIFASTKKIVDVRCIEHVNSSEYKMMKSLYDPSDTPNLRDDILQFGPESLVCVELHCETVDAQLCIREIIEDTPSMTAFSTEKSALHKSGLLFLVYIHEEITPELRSRASLIV
;
A
#
# COMPACT_ATOMS: atom_id res chain seq x y z
N MET A 1 25.92 26.03 -60.22
CA MET A 1 24.50 25.96 -59.81
C MET A 1 24.43 26.19 -58.32
N SER A 2 23.73 27.24 -57.96
CA SER A 2 23.71 27.95 -56.69
C SER A 2 22.71 27.36 -55.69
N LEU A 3 23.16 27.14 -54.46
CA LEU A 3 22.30 26.98 -53.28
C LEU A 3 21.97 28.37 -52.71
N PRO A 4 20.71 28.66 -52.33
CA PRO A 4 20.38 29.91 -51.65
C PRO A 4 20.58 29.82 -50.13
N PRO A 5 20.80 30.96 -49.44
CA PRO A 5 21.32 31.01 -48.09
C PRO A 5 20.25 31.15 -47.00
N SER A 6 20.65 30.75 -45.79
CA SER A 6 19.95 30.88 -44.53
C SER A 6 19.75 32.35 -44.12
N LYS A 7 18.56 32.67 -43.56
CA LYS A 7 18.30 33.94 -42.88
C LYS A 7 18.27 33.76 -41.37
N ALA A 8 19.12 34.55 -40.72
CA ALA A 8 19.30 34.67 -39.29
C ALA A 8 18.14 35.40 -38.59
N VAL A 9 17.90 35.01 -37.34
CA VAL A 9 16.98 35.62 -36.37
C VAL A 9 17.70 36.79 -35.67
N PRO A 10 17.05 37.95 -35.43
CA PRO A 10 17.70 39.09 -34.81
C PRO A 10 17.65 39.02 -33.27
N HIS A 11 18.78 39.39 -32.66
CA HIS A 11 18.95 39.65 -31.23
C HIS A 11 18.09 40.83 -30.74
N THR A 12 17.37 40.63 -29.63
CA THR A 12 16.85 41.72 -28.79
C THR A 12 17.46 41.69 -27.39
N LYS A 13 18.20 42.78 -27.14
CA LYS A 13 18.85 43.32 -25.94
C LYS A 13 18.21 42.96 -24.59
N CYS A 14 19.05 42.47 -23.67
CA CYS A 14 18.85 42.55 -22.23
C CYS A 14 18.87 44.01 -21.74
N ARG A 15 17.93 44.35 -20.85
CA ARG A 15 18.03 45.48 -19.90
C ARG A 15 17.85 44.94 -18.48
N PRO A 16 18.62 45.42 -17.49
CA PRO A 16 18.48 45.00 -16.10
C PRO A 16 17.34 45.78 -15.44
N LEU A 17 16.49 45.10 -14.67
CA LEU A 17 15.49 45.72 -13.80
C LEU A 17 15.96 45.59 -12.35
N THR A 18 16.44 46.72 -11.82
CA THR A 18 16.62 46.98 -10.39
C THR A 18 15.27 47.21 -9.70
N SER A 19 15.17 46.65 -8.49
CA SER A 19 14.27 46.94 -7.36
C SER A 19 13.20 48.04 -7.50
N THR A 20 11.93 47.68 -7.26
CA THR A 20 11.03 48.17 -6.19
C THR A 20 9.57 47.84 -6.55
N GLY A 21 8.89 47.04 -5.73
CA GLY A 21 7.52 46.60 -6.01
C GLY A 21 6.91 45.63 -5.01
N GLU A 22 7.25 45.73 -3.72
CA GLU A 22 6.46 45.09 -2.65
C GLU A 22 5.14 45.85 -2.51
N LEU A 23 4.09 45.47 -3.25
CA LEU A 23 2.68 45.77 -2.90
C LEU A 23 1.63 44.98 -3.70
N THR A 24 1.99 44.14 -4.67
CA THR A 24 1.02 43.34 -5.46
C THR A 24 0.96 41.84 -5.12
N PHE A 25 1.88 41.32 -4.31
CA PHE A 25 1.91 39.88 -3.94
C PHE A 25 0.85 39.46 -2.90
N LYS A 26 0.38 40.38 -2.05
CA LYS A 26 -0.64 40.07 -1.02
C LYS A 26 -2.06 39.92 -1.57
N ARG A 27 -2.35 40.50 -2.75
CA ARG A 27 -3.69 40.43 -3.37
C ARG A 27 -3.87 39.17 -4.22
N ALA A 28 -2.81 38.69 -4.87
CA ALA A 28 -2.82 37.45 -5.65
C ALA A 28 -2.89 36.18 -4.78
N ARG A 29 -2.22 36.17 -3.60
CA ARG A 29 -2.37 35.07 -2.62
C ARG A 29 -3.77 35.02 -2.00
N ARG A 30 -4.36 36.18 -1.69
CA ARG A 30 -5.73 36.24 -1.16
C ARG A 30 -6.78 35.83 -2.20
N SER A 31 -6.57 36.10 -3.49
CA SER A 31 -7.49 35.60 -4.54
C SER A 31 -7.36 34.10 -4.76
N SER A 32 -6.13 33.54 -4.75
CA SER A 32 -5.95 32.09 -4.92
C SER A 32 -6.46 31.27 -3.73
N GLU A 33 -6.30 31.75 -2.50
CA GLU A 33 -6.82 31.10 -1.28
C GLU A 33 -8.36 31.11 -1.22
N VAL A 34 -9.00 32.19 -1.68
CA VAL A 34 -10.46 32.31 -1.74
C VAL A 34 -11.05 31.40 -2.82
N ASP A 35 -10.40 31.30 -3.99
CA ASP A 35 -10.83 30.40 -5.07
C ASP A 35 -10.66 28.92 -4.68
N GLU A 36 -9.60 28.57 -3.96
CA GLU A 36 -9.37 27.19 -3.48
C GLU A 36 -10.37 26.80 -2.39
N THR A 37 -10.67 27.71 -1.45
CA THR A 37 -11.69 27.48 -0.41
C THR A 37 -13.08 27.27 -1.02
N LEU A 38 -13.45 28.09 -2.02
CA LEU A 38 -14.73 27.96 -2.72
C LEU A 38 -14.82 26.63 -3.48
N ALA A 39 -13.75 26.21 -4.15
CA ALA A 39 -13.67 24.93 -4.84
C ALA A 39 -13.84 23.74 -3.88
N VAL A 40 -13.20 23.79 -2.70
CA VAL A 40 -13.35 22.77 -1.65
C VAL A 40 -14.79 22.70 -1.15
N CYS A 41 -15.44 23.84 -0.89
CA CYS A 41 -16.85 23.88 -0.49
C CYS A 41 -17.78 23.27 -1.55
N GLN A 42 -17.54 23.54 -2.83
CA GLN A 42 -18.30 22.93 -3.92
C GLN A 42 -18.09 21.41 -3.99
N CYS A 43 -16.86 20.93 -3.80
CA CYS A 43 -16.57 19.50 -3.73
C CYS A 43 -17.34 18.83 -2.58
N TRP A 44 -17.33 19.44 -1.40
CA TRP A 44 -18.09 18.95 -0.24
C TRP A 44 -19.60 18.91 -0.49
N ARG A 45 -20.16 19.88 -1.22
CA ARG A 45 -21.57 19.86 -1.64
C ARG A 45 -21.90 18.63 -2.49
N ILE A 46 -21.05 18.31 -3.47
CA ILE A 46 -21.22 17.14 -4.35
C ILE A 46 -21.13 15.87 -3.51
N LEU A 47 -20.09 15.72 -2.69
CA LEU A 47 -19.91 14.54 -1.83
C LEU A 47 -21.09 14.36 -0.87
N ARG A 48 -21.51 15.43 -0.20
CA ARG A 48 -22.65 15.41 0.73
C ARG A 48 -23.92 14.85 0.09
N SER A 49 -24.17 15.16 -1.18
CA SER A 49 -25.35 14.64 -1.90
C SER A 49 -25.40 13.11 -1.98
N LEU A 50 -24.25 12.44 -1.88
CA LEU A 50 -24.16 10.97 -1.85
C LEU A 50 -24.64 10.35 -0.53
N LEU A 51 -24.60 11.09 0.59
CA LEU A 51 -25.08 10.60 1.89
C LEU A 51 -26.54 11.00 2.16
N VAL A 52 -27.06 11.97 1.42
CA VAL A 52 -28.44 12.46 1.56
C VAL A 52 -29.35 11.56 0.70
N ALA A 53 -29.84 10.47 1.29
CA ALA A 53 -30.88 9.64 0.72
C ALA A 53 -32.24 9.91 1.39
N THR A 54 -33.32 9.94 0.59
CA THR A 54 -34.71 10.04 1.05
C THR A 54 -35.09 8.84 1.92
N THR A 55 -36.01 9.05 2.87
CA THR A 55 -36.47 8.05 3.87
C THR A 55 -36.80 6.65 3.34
N ASP A 56 -37.14 6.51 2.05
CA ASP A 56 -37.68 5.25 1.50
C ASP A 56 -36.67 4.34 0.78
N ARG A 57 -35.45 4.80 0.43
CA ARG A 57 -34.41 3.93 -0.17
C ARG A 57 -32.97 4.39 0.17
N PRO A 58 -32.04 3.48 0.46
CA PRO A 58 -30.67 3.80 0.89
C PRO A 58 -29.72 4.23 -0.23
N ARG A 59 -30.15 4.27 -1.50
CA ARG A 59 -29.26 4.61 -2.64
C ARG A 59 -29.34 6.08 -3.05
N PRO A 60 -28.20 6.72 -3.37
CA PRO A 60 -28.19 8.06 -3.98
C PRO A 60 -29.08 8.08 -5.24
N ARG A 61 -29.87 9.14 -5.42
CA ARG A 61 -30.70 9.32 -6.62
C ARG A 61 -29.91 10.03 -7.71
N LEU A 62 -30.17 9.67 -8.97
CA LEU A 62 -29.77 10.51 -10.10
C LEU A 62 -30.49 11.86 -10.02
N PRO A 63 -29.89 12.95 -10.54
CA PRO A 63 -30.60 14.20 -10.80
C PRO A 63 -31.92 13.94 -11.52
N ASP A 64 -32.99 14.65 -11.14
CA ASP A 64 -34.36 14.38 -11.63
C ASP A 64 -34.47 14.43 -13.17
N SER A 65 -33.69 15.28 -13.83
CA SER A 65 -33.61 15.39 -15.29
C SER A 65 -32.95 14.18 -15.97
N LEU A 66 -32.24 13.33 -15.22
CA LEU A 66 -31.71 12.04 -15.68
C LEU A 66 -32.61 10.86 -15.27
N GLN A 67 -33.74 11.10 -14.61
CA GLN A 67 -34.66 10.03 -14.24
C GLN A 67 -35.60 9.69 -15.41
N GLN A 68 -35.05 9.01 -16.43
CA GLN A 68 -35.80 8.53 -17.60
C GLN A 68 -36.13 7.04 -17.49
N THR A 69 -36.84 6.49 -18.49
CA THR A 69 -37.08 5.04 -18.63
C THR A 69 -35.76 4.28 -18.77
N LYS A 70 -35.70 3.06 -18.21
CA LYS A 70 -34.53 2.17 -18.37
C LYS A 70 -34.20 1.98 -19.85
N ILE A 71 -32.93 2.21 -20.20
CA ILE A 71 -32.45 2.13 -21.58
C ILE A 71 -31.80 0.78 -21.91
N LYS A 72 -31.41 -0.01 -20.89
CA LYS A 72 -30.69 -1.29 -21.07
C LYS A 72 -29.46 -1.10 -21.94
N ASN A 73 -29.03 -2.10 -22.72
CA ASN A 73 -27.88 -2.01 -23.61
C ASN A 73 -28.19 -1.33 -24.97
N ASN A 74 -29.13 -0.37 -25.01
CA ASN A 74 -29.47 0.37 -26.24
C ASN A 74 -28.56 1.59 -26.42
N LEU A 75 -27.70 1.55 -27.43
CA LEU A 75 -26.70 2.58 -27.71
C LEU A 75 -27.32 3.91 -28.19
N ASP A 76 -28.42 3.86 -28.95
CA ASP A 76 -29.12 5.07 -29.41
C ASP A 76 -29.83 5.77 -28.25
N ALA A 77 -30.42 5.00 -27.34
CA ALA A 77 -31.04 5.57 -26.14
C ALA A 77 -29.99 6.21 -25.21
N LEU A 78 -28.82 5.58 -25.05
CA LEU A 78 -27.70 6.20 -24.32
C LEU A 78 -27.22 7.49 -24.99
N ARG A 79 -27.17 7.50 -26.33
CA ARG A 79 -26.84 8.70 -27.10
C ARG A 79 -27.84 9.82 -26.85
N THR A 80 -29.14 9.54 -26.88
CA THR A 80 -30.19 10.53 -26.61
C THR A 80 -30.01 11.18 -25.24
N VAL A 81 -29.76 10.39 -24.18
CA VAL A 81 -29.51 10.91 -22.83
C VAL A 81 -28.33 11.89 -22.82
N LEU A 82 -27.24 11.59 -23.54
CA LEU A 82 -26.06 12.44 -23.58
C LEU A 82 -26.26 13.70 -24.46
N ASP A 83 -26.92 13.58 -25.61
CA ASP A 83 -27.22 14.69 -26.51
C ASP A 83 -28.18 15.70 -25.82
N GLU A 84 -29.19 15.22 -25.09
CA GLU A 84 -30.11 16.06 -24.31
C GLU A 84 -29.41 16.86 -23.19
N ASN A 85 -28.31 16.32 -22.65
CA ASN A 85 -27.49 16.99 -21.65
C ASN A 85 -26.34 17.84 -22.27
N GLY A 86 -26.38 18.01 -23.59
CA GLY A 86 -25.52 18.93 -24.33
C GLY A 86 -24.09 18.40 -24.54
N PHE A 87 -23.90 17.10 -24.53
CA PHE A 87 -22.67 16.46 -24.99
C PHE A 87 -22.69 16.33 -26.50
N ARG A 88 -21.51 16.46 -27.13
CA ARG A 88 -21.39 16.16 -28.56
C ARG A 88 -21.10 14.67 -28.67
N THR A 89 -21.93 13.95 -29.40
CA THR A 89 -21.78 12.51 -29.58
C THR A 89 -21.71 12.10 -31.06
N SER A 90 -21.16 10.92 -31.31
CA SER A 90 -21.21 10.24 -32.62
C SER A 90 -21.15 8.73 -32.43
N THR A 91 -21.81 7.97 -33.31
CA THR A 91 -21.69 6.52 -33.35
C THR A 91 -20.48 6.11 -34.21
N VAL A 92 -19.62 5.24 -33.69
CA VAL A 92 -18.49 4.65 -34.41
C VAL A 92 -18.83 3.21 -34.76
N MET A 93 -18.63 2.85 -36.02
CA MET A 93 -18.84 1.51 -36.54
C MET A 93 -17.48 0.90 -36.86
N SER A 94 -16.88 0.13 -35.94
CA SER A 94 -15.85 -0.90 -36.21
C SER A 94 -14.95 -1.13 -34.98
N PRO A 95 -14.64 -2.40 -34.62
CA PRO A 95 -15.22 -3.64 -35.16
C PRO A 95 -16.65 -3.91 -34.64
N ARG A 96 -17.14 -3.11 -33.70
CA ARG A 96 -18.51 -3.11 -33.15
C ARG A 96 -19.05 -1.69 -33.02
N PRO A 97 -20.38 -1.47 -32.91
CA PRO A 97 -20.96 -0.17 -32.62
C PRO A 97 -20.47 0.36 -31.26
N GLY A 98 -20.01 1.61 -31.24
CA GLY A 98 -19.60 2.31 -30.03
C GLY A 98 -20.10 3.75 -30.03
N LEU A 99 -20.34 4.31 -28.84
CA LEU A 99 -20.75 5.70 -28.68
C LEU A 99 -19.54 6.55 -28.32
N SER A 100 -19.14 7.46 -29.19
CA SER A 100 -18.09 8.45 -28.90
C SER A 100 -18.68 9.73 -28.34
N LEU A 101 -18.13 10.20 -27.22
CA LEU A 101 -18.33 11.51 -26.64
C LEU A 101 -17.09 12.36 -26.86
N TYR A 102 -17.24 13.59 -27.34
CA TYR A 102 -16.10 14.45 -27.60
C TYR A 102 -15.72 15.30 -26.39
N LYS A 103 -14.41 15.38 -26.11
CA LYS A 103 -13.86 16.02 -24.90
C LYS A 103 -14.14 17.52 -24.81
N ASP A 104 -14.25 18.23 -25.94
CA ASP A 104 -14.59 19.65 -25.98
C ASP A 104 -15.99 19.96 -25.44
N SER A 105 -16.90 18.98 -25.45
CA SER A 105 -18.26 19.13 -24.93
C SER A 105 -18.36 19.12 -23.40
N PHE A 106 -17.27 18.78 -22.69
CA PHE A 106 -17.20 18.79 -21.22
C PHE A 106 -16.90 20.16 -20.62
N ARG A 107 -16.56 21.16 -21.47
CA ARG A 107 -16.36 22.53 -21.00
C ARG A 107 -17.69 23.07 -20.46
N LEU A 108 -17.69 23.53 -19.20
CA LEU A 108 -18.77 24.35 -18.68
C LEU A 108 -18.83 25.61 -19.55
N LYS A 109 -20.01 25.96 -20.05
CA LYS A 109 -20.21 27.24 -20.74
C LYS A 109 -20.07 28.34 -19.68
N CYS A 110 -18.85 28.77 -19.39
CA CYS A 110 -18.64 30.03 -18.68
C CYS A 110 -19.34 31.11 -19.50
N GLU A 111 -20.20 31.88 -18.84
CA GLU A 111 -20.96 33.01 -19.34
C GLU A 111 -20.06 33.95 -20.16
N LYS A 112 -19.85 33.68 -21.44
CA LYS A 112 -19.23 34.63 -22.37
C LYS A 112 -20.28 35.69 -22.65
N GLY A 113 -20.30 36.74 -21.84
CA GLY A 113 -20.62 38.13 -22.19
C GLY A 113 -21.78 38.40 -23.16
N SER A 114 -22.78 37.53 -23.22
CA SER A 114 -23.97 37.69 -24.03
C SER A 114 -25.08 38.04 -23.07
N GLN A 115 -25.65 39.23 -23.27
CA GLN A 115 -26.83 39.71 -22.58
C GLN A 115 -27.84 38.56 -22.46
N GLY A 116 -28.15 38.19 -21.22
CA GLY A 116 -28.78 36.91 -20.92
C GLY A 116 -30.22 36.79 -21.42
N PRO A 117 -30.70 35.57 -21.71
CA PRO A 117 -32.10 35.25 -21.49
C PRO A 117 -32.35 35.07 -19.98
N PRO A 118 -33.60 35.19 -19.50
CA PRO A 118 -33.88 35.32 -18.09
C PRO A 118 -33.46 34.06 -17.32
N LYS A 119 -32.62 34.24 -16.29
CA LYS A 119 -32.50 33.32 -15.16
C LYS A 119 -33.89 33.22 -14.54
N ASN A 120 -34.65 32.14 -14.79
CA ASN A 120 -35.77 31.65 -13.95
C ASN A 120 -36.52 30.47 -14.62
N SER A 121 -35.84 29.37 -14.94
CA SER A 121 -36.55 28.09 -15.10
C SER A 121 -35.91 27.03 -14.20
N ILE A 122 -36.73 26.36 -13.39
CA ILE A 122 -36.32 25.21 -12.57
C ILE A 122 -35.67 24.14 -13.46
N TYR A 123 -36.13 24.04 -14.71
CA TYR A 123 -35.61 23.16 -15.75
C TYR A 123 -34.13 23.43 -16.10
N ASP A 124 -33.70 24.68 -16.21
CA ASP A 124 -32.29 25.00 -16.49
C ASP A 124 -31.36 24.60 -15.33
N ASN A 125 -31.83 24.77 -14.10
CA ASN A 125 -31.08 24.32 -12.91
C ASN A 125 -30.96 22.80 -12.84
N GLN A 126 -32.03 22.05 -13.11
CA GLN A 126 -31.99 20.59 -13.14
C GLN A 126 -31.11 20.06 -14.28
N ARG A 127 -31.14 20.68 -15.47
CA ARG A 127 -30.27 20.30 -16.59
C ARG A 127 -28.80 20.57 -16.27
N ASN A 128 -28.48 21.67 -15.59
CA ASN A 128 -27.13 21.98 -15.14
C ASN A 128 -26.61 20.95 -14.12
N LEU A 129 -27.44 20.51 -13.18
CA LEU A 129 -27.07 19.45 -12.21
C LEU A 129 -26.82 18.09 -12.89
N ALA A 130 -27.65 17.72 -13.87
CA ALA A 130 -27.43 16.50 -14.66
C ALA A 130 -26.13 16.56 -15.47
N ARG A 131 -25.86 17.70 -16.10
CA ARG A 131 -24.60 17.91 -16.82
C ARG A 131 -23.40 17.87 -15.87
N GLU A 132 -23.48 18.50 -14.69
CA GLU A 132 -22.46 18.46 -13.64
C GLU A 132 -22.18 17.00 -13.21
N PHE A 133 -23.24 16.23 -12.93
CA PHE A 133 -23.16 14.80 -12.59
C PHE A 133 -22.40 14.00 -13.67
N LEU A 134 -22.75 14.19 -14.95
CA LEU A 134 -22.11 13.48 -16.05
C LEU A 134 -20.64 13.91 -16.24
N ILE A 135 -20.32 15.19 -16.05
CA ILE A 135 -18.92 15.68 -16.13
C ILE A 135 -18.07 15.06 -15.00
N VAL A 136 -18.61 14.97 -13.77
CA VAL A 136 -17.95 14.31 -12.63
C VAL A 136 -17.78 12.81 -12.91
N MET A 137 -18.81 12.14 -13.45
CA MET A 137 -18.78 10.72 -13.81
C MET A 137 -17.64 10.38 -14.78
N PHE A 138 -17.40 11.24 -15.78
CA PHE A 138 -16.32 11.05 -16.75
C PHE A 138 -14.96 11.60 -16.28
N GLY A 139 -14.86 12.07 -15.04
CA GLY A 139 -13.60 12.54 -14.47
C GLY A 139 -13.07 13.82 -15.11
N LEU A 140 -13.94 14.71 -15.60
CA LEU A 140 -13.56 15.94 -16.31
C LEU A 140 -14.10 17.22 -15.64
N TYR A 141 -14.47 17.13 -14.35
CA TYR A 141 -14.88 18.30 -13.58
C TYR A 141 -13.69 19.25 -13.35
N PRO A 142 -13.88 20.60 -13.35
CA PRO A 142 -12.78 21.55 -13.19
C PRO A 142 -11.95 21.35 -11.91
N HIS A 143 -12.55 20.81 -10.86
CA HIS A 143 -11.87 20.49 -9.59
C HIS A 143 -11.85 18.98 -9.30
N GLN A 144 -11.85 18.14 -10.34
CA GLN A 144 -11.91 16.68 -10.21
C GLN A 144 -10.83 16.13 -9.28
N GLU A 145 -9.58 16.60 -9.42
CA GLU A 145 -8.46 16.13 -8.58
C GLU A 145 -8.70 16.38 -7.08
N THR A 146 -9.23 17.55 -6.73
CA THR A 146 -9.58 17.89 -5.34
C THR A 146 -10.77 17.07 -4.86
N LEU A 147 -11.77 16.86 -5.71
CA LEU A 147 -12.94 16.05 -5.41
C LEU A 147 -12.55 14.58 -5.11
N GLU A 148 -11.71 13.99 -5.96
CA GLU A 148 -11.22 12.60 -5.81
C GLU A 148 -10.35 12.44 -4.56
N ARG A 149 -9.51 13.43 -4.25
CA ARG A 149 -8.67 13.44 -3.05
C ARG A 149 -9.50 13.52 -1.76
N LEU A 150 -10.52 14.39 -1.72
CA LEU A 150 -11.44 14.48 -0.57
C LEU A 150 -12.25 13.19 -0.41
N TYR A 151 -12.73 12.63 -1.51
CA TYR A 151 -13.45 11.36 -1.51
C TYR A 151 -12.58 10.23 -0.94
N THR A 152 -11.39 10.03 -1.51
CA THR A 152 -10.50 8.92 -1.15
C THR A 152 -9.97 9.00 0.27
N SER A 153 -9.60 10.21 0.74
CA SER A 153 -9.01 10.41 2.07
C SER A 153 -10.00 10.29 3.22
N SER A 154 -11.27 10.66 3.00
CA SER A 154 -12.20 10.90 4.10
C SER A 154 -13.57 10.25 3.89
N PHE A 155 -14.09 10.24 2.67
CA PHE A 155 -15.49 9.90 2.41
C PHE A 155 -15.71 8.42 2.04
N LYS A 156 -14.77 7.84 1.27
CA LYS A 156 -14.86 6.49 0.70
C LYS A 156 -15.27 5.45 1.73
N MET A 157 -14.65 5.45 2.91
CA MET A 157 -14.92 4.47 3.98
C MET A 157 -16.33 4.63 4.56
N VAL A 158 -16.78 5.87 4.80
CA VAL A 158 -18.13 6.12 5.32
C VAL A 158 -19.20 5.72 4.31
N PHE A 159 -18.95 6.02 3.03
CA PHE A 159 -19.84 5.64 1.94
C PHE A 159 -19.86 4.12 1.70
N SER A 160 -18.71 3.44 1.80
CA SER A 160 -18.64 1.98 1.67
C SER A 160 -19.35 1.27 2.81
N LEU A 161 -19.31 1.80 4.03
CA LEU A 161 -20.09 1.29 5.16
C LEU A 161 -21.60 1.37 4.88
N LEU A 162 -22.07 2.51 4.37
CA LEU A 162 -23.48 2.69 4.01
C LEU A 162 -23.92 1.68 2.92
N LEU A 163 -23.11 1.49 1.88
CA LEU A 163 -23.39 0.51 0.83
C LEU A 163 -23.32 -0.93 1.33
N PHE A 164 -22.42 -1.23 2.26
CA PHE A 164 -22.33 -2.56 2.87
C PHE A 164 -23.57 -2.87 3.71
N CYS A 165 -24.09 -1.89 4.45
CA CYS A 165 -25.35 -2.00 5.17
C CYS A 165 -26.54 -2.28 4.23
N ASP A 166 -26.67 -1.51 3.14
CA ASP A 166 -27.68 -1.77 2.09
C ASP A 166 -27.57 -3.19 1.55
N ARG A 167 -26.34 -3.65 1.30
CA ARG A 167 -26.11 -4.99 0.76
C ARG A 167 -26.45 -6.10 1.76
N LEU A 168 -26.18 -5.91 3.06
CA LEU A 168 -26.61 -6.84 4.10
C LEU A 168 -28.13 -6.95 4.14
N ARG A 169 -28.87 -5.84 3.97
CA ARG A 169 -30.34 -5.88 3.87
C ARG A 169 -30.85 -6.65 2.67
N GLU A 170 -30.22 -6.46 1.52
CA GLU A 170 -30.62 -7.13 0.28
C GLU A 170 -30.29 -8.63 0.30
N ALA A 171 -29.10 -8.99 0.79
CA ALA A 171 -28.54 -10.33 0.64
C ALA A 171 -28.71 -11.23 1.87
N CYS A 172 -28.90 -10.65 3.07
CA CYS A 172 -28.92 -11.38 4.34
C CYS A 172 -30.18 -11.04 5.18
N PRO A 173 -31.41 -11.18 4.63
CA PRO A 173 -32.63 -10.81 5.36
C PRO A 173 -32.85 -11.66 6.63
N ASP A 174 -32.39 -12.91 6.65
CA ASP A 174 -32.52 -13.81 7.80
C ASP A 174 -31.63 -13.36 8.97
N ALA A 175 -30.39 -12.94 8.70
CA ALA A 175 -29.49 -12.40 9.73
C ALA A 175 -30.05 -11.11 10.37
N LEU A 176 -30.84 -10.35 9.63
CA LEU A 176 -31.48 -9.11 10.11
C LEU A 176 -32.74 -9.33 10.94
N GLN A 177 -33.22 -10.57 11.08
CA GLN A 177 -34.25 -10.89 12.06
C GLN A 177 -33.70 -10.85 13.49
N ASP A 178 -32.37 -10.93 13.65
CA ASP A 178 -31.68 -10.70 14.91
C ASP A 178 -31.70 -9.19 15.24
N THR A 179 -32.25 -8.87 16.41
CA THR A 179 -32.38 -7.49 16.89
C THR A 179 -31.04 -6.77 17.06
N GLU A 180 -29.97 -7.50 17.40
CA GLU A 180 -28.64 -6.91 17.55
C GLU A 180 -28.03 -6.58 16.18
N VAL A 181 -28.15 -7.47 15.19
CA VAL A 181 -27.69 -7.18 13.81
C VAL A 181 -28.46 -6.00 13.24
N GLN A 182 -29.78 -6.01 13.36
CA GLN A 182 -30.62 -4.92 12.86
C GLN A 182 -30.25 -3.59 13.51
N LYS A 183 -30.09 -3.56 14.84
CA LYS A 183 -29.69 -2.35 15.57
C LYS A 183 -28.33 -1.82 15.14
N LEU A 184 -27.34 -2.70 14.94
CA LEU A 184 -26.01 -2.29 14.47
C LEU A 184 -26.06 -1.70 13.05
N VAL A 185 -26.84 -2.31 12.15
CA VAL A 185 -27.04 -1.81 10.78
C VAL A 185 -27.77 -0.47 10.80
N ASP A 186 -28.89 -0.36 11.52
CA ASP A 186 -29.67 0.88 11.66
C ASP A 186 -28.83 2.01 12.26
N GLN A 187 -28.02 1.71 13.28
CA GLN A 187 -27.11 2.67 13.89
C GLN A 187 -26.04 3.14 12.90
N ALA A 188 -25.39 2.23 12.19
CA ALA A 188 -24.37 2.56 11.20
C ALA A 188 -24.94 3.43 10.07
N GLU A 189 -26.10 3.09 9.53
CA GLU A 189 -26.77 3.88 8.50
C GLU A 189 -27.17 5.27 9.01
N THR A 190 -27.74 5.35 10.22
CA THR A 190 -28.17 6.62 10.82
C THR A 190 -26.98 7.55 11.03
N GLU A 191 -25.87 7.03 11.58
CA GLU A 191 -24.63 7.79 11.75
C GLU A 191 -24.10 8.31 10.40
N CYS A 192 -24.04 7.46 9.37
CA CYS A 192 -23.62 7.86 8.02
C CYS A 192 -24.52 8.94 7.42
N ARG A 193 -25.84 8.86 7.60
CA ARG A 193 -26.80 9.84 7.07
C ARG A 193 -26.76 11.16 7.81
N LEU A 194 -26.55 11.15 9.13
CA LEU A 194 -26.41 12.37 9.93
C LEU A 194 -25.23 13.22 9.45
N LEU A 195 -24.12 12.59 9.04
CA LEU A 195 -22.98 13.28 8.42
C LEU A 195 -23.38 14.02 7.13
N GLY A 196 -24.33 13.47 6.37
CA GLY A 196 -24.92 14.12 5.20
C GLY A 196 -25.80 15.33 5.53
N THR A 197 -26.20 15.53 6.79
CA THR A 197 -27.04 16.66 7.24
C THR A 197 -26.25 17.78 7.94
N SER A 198 -25.01 17.52 8.34
CA SER A 198 -24.12 18.47 9.03
C SER A 198 -23.82 19.74 8.22
N SER A 199 -23.41 20.82 8.90
CA SER A 199 -22.94 22.04 8.25
C SER A 199 -21.61 21.79 7.52
N LEU A 200 -21.33 22.56 6.46
CA LEU A 200 -20.09 22.41 5.68
C LEU A 200 -18.83 22.67 6.52
N ASP A 201 -18.93 23.51 7.56
CA ASP A 201 -17.79 23.88 8.40
C ASP A 201 -17.36 22.74 9.33
N SER A 202 -18.27 21.85 9.74
CA SER A 202 -17.97 20.75 10.66
C SER A 202 -17.90 19.38 9.99
N ILE A 203 -18.30 19.27 8.72
CA ILE A 203 -18.46 17.97 8.05
C ILE A 203 -17.13 17.23 7.86
N SER A 204 -16.03 17.96 7.61
CA SER A 204 -14.71 17.39 7.34
C SER A 204 -14.17 16.64 8.56
N GLU A 205 -14.19 17.25 9.74
CA GLU A 205 -13.73 16.65 11.00
C GLU A 205 -14.60 15.46 11.40
N GLN A 206 -15.92 15.59 11.28
CA GLN A 206 -16.86 14.52 11.62
C GLN A 206 -16.70 13.30 10.71
N ILE A 207 -16.58 13.51 9.39
CA ILE A 207 -16.35 12.42 8.43
C ILE A 207 -15.01 11.75 8.67
N TYR A 208 -13.95 12.53 8.95
CA TYR A 208 -12.64 11.97 9.24
C TYR A 208 -12.67 11.10 10.50
N ALA A 209 -13.32 11.56 11.57
CA ALA A 209 -13.49 10.80 12.81
C ALA A 209 -14.32 9.52 12.60
N ALA A 210 -15.38 9.59 11.78
CA ALA A 210 -16.22 8.44 11.44
C ALA A 210 -15.45 7.42 10.59
N SER A 211 -14.73 7.86 9.57
CA SER A 211 -13.92 7.03 8.66
C SER A 211 -12.94 6.12 9.41
N ARG A 212 -12.29 6.63 10.46
CA ARG A 212 -11.36 5.84 11.29
C ARG A 212 -12.03 4.68 12.05
N LYS A 213 -13.32 4.79 12.35
CA LYS A 213 -14.09 3.76 13.07
C LYS A 213 -14.76 2.75 12.14
N VAL A 214 -14.75 2.98 10.82
CA VAL A 214 -15.39 2.09 9.84
C VAL A 214 -14.81 0.67 9.87
N PRO A 215 -13.49 0.44 9.89
CA PRO A 215 -12.95 -0.93 9.88
C PRO A 215 -13.44 -1.76 11.08
N GLU A 216 -13.48 -1.16 12.27
CA GLU A 216 -14.00 -1.78 13.49
C GLU A 216 -15.50 -2.08 13.37
N LYS A 217 -16.28 -1.15 12.83
CA LYS A 217 -17.73 -1.33 12.60
C LYS A 217 -18.01 -2.45 11.59
N ILE A 218 -17.26 -2.52 10.49
CA ILE A 218 -17.39 -3.59 9.49
C ILE A 218 -17.05 -4.94 10.12
N ALA A 219 -15.94 -5.02 10.87
CA ALA A 219 -15.54 -6.26 11.55
C ALA A 219 -16.62 -6.73 12.54
N GLY A 220 -17.16 -5.81 13.34
CA GLY A 220 -18.27 -6.08 14.26
C GLY A 220 -19.53 -6.57 13.53
N LEU A 221 -19.96 -5.87 12.48
CA LEU A 221 -21.12 -6.26 11.67
C LEU A 221 -20.97 -7.65 11.05
N ILE A 222 -19.79 -7.96 10.48
CA ILE A 222 -19.50 -9.27 9.90
C ILE A 222 -19.58 -10.36 10.97
N GLN A 223 -18.97 -10.12 12.13
CA GLN A 223 -18.96 -11.09 13.23
C GLN A 223 -20.38 -11.36 13.75
N THR A 224 -21.17 -10.32 14.01
CA THR A 224 -22.55 -10.48 14.49
C THR A 224 -23.44 -11.13 13.44
N ALA A 225 -23.34 -10.74 12.17
CA ALA A 225 -24.13 -11.33 11.08
C ALA A 225 -23.87 -12.84 10.93
N VAL A 226 -22.61 -13.28 11.02
CA VAL A 226 -22.24 -14.70 10.96
C VAL A 226 -22.70 -15.48 12.20
N GLN A 227 -22.74 -14.83 13.37
CA GLN A 227 -23.30 -15.44 14.58
C GLN A 227 -24.80 -15.66 14.46
N SER A 228 -25.53 -14.73 13.85
CA SER A 228 -26.98 -14.81 13.68
C SER A 228 -27.42 -15.73 12.53
N ASP A 229 -26.65 -15.80 11.43
CA ASP A 229 -26.86 -16.78 10.35
C ASP A 229 -25.61 -17.62 10.09
N PRO A 230 -25.56 -18.86 10.63
CA PRO A 230 -24.42 -19.77 10.48
C PRO A 230 -24.11 -20.20 9.02
N ARG A 231 -25.01 -19.91 8.06
CA ARG A 231 -24.74 -20.17 6.63
C ARG A 231 -23.79 -19.13 6.03
N LEU A 232 -23.72 -17.94 6.63
CA LEU A 232 -22.81 -16.89 6.21
C LEU A 232 -21.37 -17.24 6.63
N ARG A 233 -20.42 -16.92 5.75
CA ARG A 233 -18.99 -17.05 6.06
C ARG A 233 -18.35 -15.67 6.16
N VAL A 234 -17.42 -15.53 7.10
CA VAL A 234 -16.65 -14.30 7.29
C VAL A 234 -15.95 -13.88 5.98
N GLU A 235 -15.40 -14.84 5.24
CA GLU A 235 -14.71 -14.55 3.98
C GLU A 235 -15.65 -14.03 2.89
N GLN A 236 -16.91 -14.47 2.87
CA GLN A 236 -17.90 -14.02 1.89
C GLN A 236 -18.29 -12.56 2.13
N LEU A 237 -18.56 -12.20 3.39
CA LEU A 237 -18.92 -10.83 3.74
C LEU A 237 -17.72 -9.88 3.61
N GLN A 238 -16.52 -10.32 3.99
CA GLN A 238 -15.29 -9.56 3.74
C GLN A 238 -15.08 -9.33 2.24
N HIS A 239 -15.30 -10.36 1.41
CA HIS A 239 -15.17 -10.23 -0.04
C HIS A 239 -16.19 -9.25 -0.63
N GLU A 240 -17.44 -9.27 -0.15
CA GLU A 240 -18.45 -8.30 -0.60
C GLU A 240 -18.06 -6.86 -0.22
N HIS A 241 -17.51 -6.64 0.98
CA HIS A 241 -16.99 -5.33 1.38
C HIS A 241 -15.78 -4.91 0.52
N GLU A 242 -14.82 -5.80 0.28
CA GLU A 242 -13.68 -5.57 -0.62
C GLU A 242 -14.17 -5.19 -2.03
N ARG A 243 -15.19 -5.88 -2.55
CA ARG A 243 -15.82 -5.59 -3.85
C ARG A 243 -16.44 -4.19 -3.90
N ILE A 244 -17.13 -3.77 -2.84
CA ILE A 244 -17.68 -2.41 -2.72
C ILE A 244 -16.54 -1.39 -2.76
N LEU A 245 -15.46 -1.59 -2.01
CA LEU A 245 -14.32 -0.66 -2.02
C LEU A 245 -13.68 -0.53 -3.42
N CYS A 246 -13.66 -1.61 -4.20
CA CYS A 246 -13.15 -1.61 -5.57
C CYS A 246 -14.07 -0.87 -6.55
N CYS A 247 -15.36 -1.22 -6.58
CA CYS A 247 -16.34 -0.63 -7.50
C CYS A 247 -16.62 0.86 -7.24
N TYR A 248 -16.38 1.32 -6.01
CA TYR A 248 -16.60 2.69 -5.56
C TYR A 248 -15.28 3.35 -5.13
N SER A 249 -14.18 3.01 -5.81
CA SER A 249 -12.83 3.47 -5.47
C SER A 249 -12.60 4.98 -5.67
N THR A 250 -13.33 5.59 -6.60
CA THR A 250 -13.28 7.03 -6.95
C THR A 250 -14.67 7.62 -7.03
N VAL A 251 -14.82 8.95 -6.95
CA VAL A 251 -16.12 9.61 -7.10
C VAL A 251 -16.68 9.41 -8.51
N SER A 252 -15.81 9.37 -9.53
CA SER A 252 -16.17 9.06 -10.91
C SER A 252 -16.82 7.67 -10.99
N ASN A 253 -16.22 6.70 -10.30
CA ASN A 253 -16.76 5.34 -10.21
C ASN A 253 -18.08 5.28 -9.45
N VAL A 254 -18.25 6.05 -8.37
CA VAL A 254 -19.55 6.16 -7.67
C VAL A 254 -20.65 6.60 -8.65
N HIS A 255 -20.40 7.68 -9.40
CA HIS A 255 -21.37 8.22 -10.35
C HIS A 255 -21.63 7.23 -11.50
N MET A 256 -20.60 6.54 -11.98
CA MET A 256 -20.72 5.51 -13.00
C MET A 256 -21.56 4.31 -12.52
N GLN A 257 -21.36 3.85 -11.29
CA GLN A 257 -22.20 2.79 -10.70
C GLN A 257 -23.66 3.22 -10.57
N LEU A 258 -23.91 4.45 -10.11
CA LEU A 258 -25.27 4.99 -10.01
C LEU A 258 -25.95 5.08 -11.39
N PHE A 259 -25.21 5.60 -12.38
CA PHE A 259 -25.69 5.74 -13.75
C PHE A 259 -26.04 4.37 -14.37
N THR A 260 -25.10 3.42 -14.31
CA THR A 260 -25.30 2.08 -14.88
C THR A 260 -26.40 1.29 -14.19
N GLN A 261 -26.49 1.35 -12.85
CA GLN A 261 -27.56 0.67 -12.10
C GLN A 261 -28.95 1.24 -12.41
N TYR A 262 -29.07 2.56 -12.50
CA TYR A 262 -30.35 3.20 -12.78
C TYR A 262 -30.87 2.83 -14.18
N TYR A 263 -29.98 2.88 -15.17
CA TYR A 263 -30.31 2.66 -16.58
C TYR A 263 -30.28 1.19 -17.01
N ASP A 264 -29.85 0.28 -16.14
CA ASP A 264 -29.69 -1.16 -16.40
C ASP A 264 -28.68 -1.43 -17.53
N LEU A 265 -27.59 -0.64 -17.55
CA LEU A 265 -26.53 -0.70 -18.55
C LEU A 265 -25.43 -1.65 -18.12
N VAL A 266 -24.95 -2.46 -19.07
CA VAL A 266 -23.72 -3.23 -18.92
C VAL A 266 -22.68 -2.68 -19.89
N ILE A 267 -21.66 -2.01 -19.36
CA ILE A 267 -20.54 -1.49 -20.15
C ILE A 267 -19.53 -2.61 -20.36
N LYS A 268 -19.10 -2.81 -21.61
CA LYS A 268 -18.03 -3.74 -21.96
C LYS A 268 -16.67 -3.07 -21.80
N ASP A 269 -16.44 -1.99 -22.55
CA ASP A 269 -15.15 -1.30 -22.59
C ASP A 269 -15.32 0.19 -22.82
N VAL A 270 -14.36 0.98 -22.33
CA VAL A 270 -14.27 2.41 -22.61
C VAL A 270 -12.86 2.76 -23.05
N TYR A 271 -12.72 3.52 -24.13
CA TYR A 271 -11.43 3.93 -24.68
C TYR A 271 -11.33 5.44 -24.84
N PHE A 272 -10.19 6.01 -24.51
CA PHE A 272 -9.84 7.38 -24.83
C PHE A 272 -8.95 7.43 -26.07
N LYS A 273 -9.43 8.10 -27.12
CA LYS A 273 -8.64 8.41 -28.29
C LYS A 273 -8.12 9.83 -28.18
N ASP A 274 -6.81 9.94 -27.99
CA ASP A 274 -6.12 11.22 -27.99
C ASP A 274 -5.94 11.76 -29.42
N SER A 275 -5.79 13.09 -29.54
CA SER A 275 -5.53 13.80 -30.79
C SER A 275 -4.86 15.13 -30.49
N HIS A 276 -3.88 15.51 -31.31
CA HIS A 276 -3.26 16.85 -31.27
C HIS A 276 -4.27 17.99 -31.46
N ILE A 277 -5.45 17.70 -32.01
CA ILE A 277 -6.54 18.66 -32.14
C ILE A 277 -7.62 18.31 -31.12
N GLU A 278 -7.79 19.19 -30.13
CA GLU A 278 -8.69 18.97 -28.98
C GLU A 278 -10.13 18.59 -29.40
N LYS A 279 -10.66 19.19 -30.48
CA LYS A 279 -12.01 18.86 -30.99
C LYS A 279 -12.14 17.41 -31.49
N TYR A 280 -11.07 16.66 -31.66
CA TYR A 280 -11.11 15.25 -32.07
C TYR A 280 -10.76 14.27 -30.95
N GLN A 281 -10.38 14.77 -29.77
CA GLN A 281 -10.24 13.95 -28.57
C GLN A 281 -11.62 13.42 -28.16
N ARG A 282 -11.72 12.10 -27.95
CA ARG A 282 -13.01 11.45 -27.67
C ARG A 282 -12.90 10.24 -26.77
N ILE A 283 -13.91 10.05 -25.93
CA ILE A 283 -14.14 8.87 -25.10
C ILE A 283 -15.16 7.99 -25.84
N THR A 284 -14.83 6.74 -26.11
CA THR A 284 -15.72 5.81 -26.82
C THR A 284 -16.17 4.70 -25.89
N ILE A 285 -17.47 4.54 -25.72
CA ILE A 285 -18.12 3.56 -24.84
C ILE A 285 -18.68 2.42 -25.71
N TYR A 286 -18.38 1.19 -25.30
CA TYR A 286 -18.94 -0.03 -25.86
C TYR A 286 -19.84 -0.70 -24.82
N LEU A 287 -21.09 -0.98 -25.17
CA LEU A 287 -22.06 -1.69 -24.32
C LEU A 287 -22.00 -3.18 -24.59
N TYR A 288 -22.23 -4.03 -23.58
CA TYR A 288 -22.28 -5.48 -23.70
C TYR A 288 -23.43 -5.94 -24.60
N GLU A 289 -23.14 -6.88 -25.50
CA GLU A 289 -24.11 -7.47 -26.42
C GLU A 289 -24.09 -8.99 -26.25
N PRO A 290 -25.13 -9.62 -25.68
CA PRO A 290 -25.13 -11.05 -25.37
C PRO A 290 -25.01 -11.94 -26.63
N ASP A 291 -25.43 -11.43 -27.79
CA ASP A 291 -25.34 -12.15 -29.07
C ASP A 291 -23.91 -12.16 -29.66
N VAL A 292 -23.04 -11.26 -29.19
CA VAL A 292 -21.67 -11.07 -29.70
C VAL A 292 -20.63 -11.48 -28.67
N ASP A 293 -20.91 -11.24 -27.40
CA ASP A 293 -19.96 -11.37 -26.30
C ASP A 293 -20.13 -12.72 -25.59
N LEU A 294 -19.07 -13.55 -25.64
CA LEU A 294 -19.05 -14.92 -25.08
C LEU A 294 -19.39 -14.98 -23.59
N LEU A 295 -19.06 -13.93 -22.84
CA LEU A 295 -19.28 -13.83 -21.40
C LEU A 295 -19.72 -12.40 -21.05
N ALA A 296 -20.63 -12.29 -20.09
CA ALA A 296 -20.98 -11.00 -19.50
C ALA A 296 -19.74 -10.41 -18.80
N PRO A 297 -19.39 -9.13 -19.06
CA PRO A 297 -18.27 -8.50 -18.37
C PRO A 297 -18.61 -8.30 -16.88
N PRO A 298 -17.58 -8.23 -16.02
CA PRO A 298 -17.79 -7.80 -14.63
C PRO A 298 -18.29 -6.34 -14.59
N LYS A 299 -18.72 -5.89 -13.41
CA LYS A 299 -19.12 -4.49 -13.22
C LYS A 299 -18.00 -3.55 -13.68
N PHE A 300 -18.32 -2.68 -14.63
CA PHE A 300 -17.37 -1.71 -15.15
C PHE A 300 -16.92 -0.74 -14.06
N THR A 301 -15.63 -0.46 -14.02
CA THR A 301 -15.00 0.52 -13.12
C THR A 301 -13.95 1.24 -13.96
N PHE A 302 -13.88 2.57 -13.90
CA PHE A 302 -12.80 3.35 -14.48
C PHE A 302 -11.51 3.17 -13.70
N LEU A 303 -10.36 3.27 -14.39
CA LEU A 303 -9.08 3.36 -13.69
C LEU A 303 -9.09 4.55 -12.70
N PRO A 304 -8.50 4.40 -11.50
CA PRO A 304 -8.49 5.48 -10.51
C PRO A 304 -7.87 6.80 -11.00
N SER A 305 -6.87 6.73 -11.89
CA SER A 305 -6.19 7.89 -12.45
C SER A 305 -6.87 8.51 -13.68
N LEU A 306 -8.18 8.27 -13.86
CA LEU A 306 -9.00 8.72 -15.00
C LEU A 306 -8.73 10.19 -15.39
N TYR A 307 -8.78 11.11 -14.42
CA TYR A 307 -8.55 12.53 -14.67
C TYR A 307 -7.16 12.79 -15.27
N THR A 308 -6.11 12.23 -14.68
CA THR A 308 -4.74 12.35 -15.17
C THR A 308 -4.59 11.75 -16.56
N ALA A 309 -5.13 10.55 -16.80
CA ALA A 309 -5.09 9.89 -18.10
C ALA A 309 -5.74 10.74 -19.20
N LEU A 310 -6.89 11.37 -18.91
CA LEU A 310 -7.62 12.19 -19.88
C LEU A 310 -7.01 13.58 -20.10
N THR A 311 -6.29 14.13 -19.13
CA THR A 311 -5.76 15.51 -19.18
C THR A 311 -4.28 15.58 -19.54
N ARG A 312 -3.49 14.63 -19.03
CA ARG A 312 -2.02 14.61 -19.13
C ARG A 312 -1.46 13.38 -19.85
N GLY A 313 -2.30 12.39 -20.18
CA GLY A 313 -1.88 11.19 -20.91
C GLY A 313 -1.42 10.04 -20.01
N ALA A 314 -1.07 8.90 -20.63
CA ALA A 314 -0.66 7.69 -19.92
C ALA A 314 0.73 7.82 -19.31
N GLU A 315 1.62 8.60 -19.93
CA GLU A 315 2.97 8.87 -19.45
C GLU A 315 2.94 9.56 -18.09
N ALA A 316 2.09 10.57 -17.93
CA ALA A 316 1.92 11.26 -16.65
C ALA A 316 1.34 10.35 -15.55
N VAL A 317 0.49 9.39 -15.90
CA VAL A 317 0.02 8.37 -14.96
C VAL A 317 1.20 7.49 -14.52
N SER A 318 2.01 7.02 -15.47
CA SER A 318 3.18 6.19 -15.20
C SER A 318 4.23 6.91 -14.33
N GLU A 319 4.50 8.19 -14.57
CA GLU A 319 5.37 9.03 -13.73
C GLU A 319 4.87 9.08 -12.28
N LEU A 320 3.58 9.36 -12.07
CA LEU A 320 2.97 9.36 -10.73
C LEU A 320 3.05 7.99 -10.06
N MET A 321 2.92 6.91 -10.83
CA MET A 321 3.08 5.55 -10.33
C MET A 321 4.51 5.28 -9.86
N VAL A 322 5.54 5.73 -10.61
CA VAL A 322 6.95 5.61 -10.21
C VAL A 322 7.22 6.39 -8.91
N ASP A 323 6.79 7.65 -8.83
CA ASP A 323 6.98 8.48 -7.63
C ASP A 323 6.27 7.89 -6.40
N THR A 324 5.06 7.39 -6.61
CA THR A 324 4.30 6.73 -5.55
C THR A 324 4.95 5.43 -5.15
N PHE A 325 5.47 4.64 -6.08
CA PHE A 325 6.18 3.39 -5.78
C PHE A 325 7.36 3.61 -4.83
N TRP A 326 8.17 4.66 -5.04
CA TRP A 326 9.25 5.00 -4.10
C TRP A 326 8.74 5.42 -2.72
N THR A 327 7.66 6.19 -2.69
CA THR A 327 7.01 6.60 -1.43
C THR A 327 6.45 5.38 -0.68
N GLN A 328 5.85 4.43 -1.40
CA GLN A 328 5.31 3.21 -0.82
C GLN A 328 6.42 2.25 -0.37
N LEU A 329 7.54 2.16 -1.08
CA LEU A 329 8.71 1.42 -0.60
C LEU A 329 9.20 1.95 0.76
N LEU A 330 9.26 3.28 0.91
CA LEU A 330 9.64 3.90 2.19
C LEU A 330 8.64 3.56 3.30
N ARG A 331 7.33 3.61 3.00
CA ARG A 331 6.26 3.19 3.93
C ARG A 331 6.38 1.74 4.35
N GLN A 332 6.82 0.88 3.43
CA GLN A 332 7.11 -0.53 3.69
C GLN A 332 8.50 -0.75 4.33
N GLY A 333 9.16 0.32 4.78
CA GLY A 333 10.40 0.26 5.57
C GLY A 333 11.69 0.21 4.75
N TYR A 334 11.63 0.45 3.43
CA TYR A 334 12.82 0.46 2.58
C TYR A 334 13.06 1.82 1.90
N PHE A 335 14.21 2.42 2.16
CA PHE A 335 14.66 3.62 1.46
C PHE A 335 15.55 3.24 0.28
N CYS A 336 15.15 3.66 -0.92
CA CYS A 336 15.93 3.48 -2.12
C CYS A 336 16.87 4.69 -2.32
N ALA A 337 18.17 4.44 -2.43
CA ALA A 337 19.18 5.49 -2.70
C ALA A 337 18.94 6.17 -4.05
N THR A 338 19.35 7.43 -4.20
CA THR A 338 19.05 8.23 -5.40
C THR A 338 19.64 7.59 -6.67
N GLU A 339 20.83 6.99 -6.56
CA GLU A 339 21.49 6.27 -7.65
C GLU A 339 20.68 5.05 -8.12
N ILE A 340 20.17 4.26 -7.17
CA ILE A 340 19.35 3.08 -7.46
C ILE A 340 17.99 3.50 -8.06
N GLN A 341 17.37 4.55 -7.52
CA GLN A 341 16.13 5.10 -8.09
C GLN A 341 16.34 5.51 -9.55
N THR A 342 17.43 6.22 -9.84
CA THR A 342 17.78 6.67 -11.20
C THR A 342 18.01 5.48 -12.14
N LEU A 343 18.67 4.43 -11.65
CA LEU A 343 18.93 3.21 -12.43
C LEU A 343 17.63 2.42 -12.74
N LEU A 344 16.72 2.32 -11.76
CA LEU A 344 15.52 1.49 -11.87
C LEU A 344 14.31 2.22 -12.48
N ALA A 345 14.25 3.54 -12.36
CA ALA A 345 13.12 4.36 -12.83
C ALA A 345 12.74 4.11 -14.29
N PRO A 346 13.67 3.99 -15.27
CA PRO A 346 13.30 3.70 -16.65
C PRO A 346 12.56 2.37 -16.82
N SER A 347 13.02 1.32 -16.15
CA SER A 347 12.40 -0.01 -16.23
C SER A 347 11.04 -0.05 -15.55
N LEU A 348 10.90 0.64 -14.40
CA LEU A 348 9.61 0.79 -13.72
C LEU A 348 8.63 1.63 -14.54
N ASN A 349 9.09 2.71 -15.16
CA ASN A 349 8.26 3.54 -16.01
C ASN A 349 7.75 2.76 -17.23
N HIS A 350 8.61 2.00 -17.91
CA HIS A 350 8.17 1.13 -19.00
C HIS A 350 7.19 0.05 -18.52
N TYR A 351 7.43 -0.54 -17.35
CA TYR A 351 6.53 -1.52 -16.75
C TYR A 351 5.13 -0.94 -16.51
N PHE A 352 5.05 0.18 -15.79
CA PHE A 352 3.78 0.83 -15.48
C PHE A 352 3.07 1.35 -16.72
N LEU A 353 3.80 2.01 -17.63
CA LEU A 353 3.25 2.49 -18.89
C LEU A 353 2.65 1.34 -19.70
N SER A 354 3.35 0.20 -19.81
CA SER A 354 2.87 -0.98 -20.56
C SER A 354 1.60 -1.60 -19.98
N GLY A 355 1.34 -1.40 -18.69
CA GLY A 355 0.13 -1.88 -18.03
C GLY A 355 -1.06 -0.93 -18.15
N VAL A 356 -0.83 0.35 -18.49
CA VAL A 356 -1.85 1.38 -18.72
C VAL A 356 -2.17 1.52 -20.23
N THR A 357 -1.15 1.46 -21.08
CA THR A 357 -1.30 1.53 -22.54
C THR A 357 -0.30 0.60 -23.24
N ARG A 358 -0.70 0.04 -24.38
CA ARG A 358 0.17 -0.82 -25.20
C ARG A 358 1.07 -0.03 -26.15
N ASP A 359 0.63 1.16 -26.56
CA ASP A 359 1.34 2.08 -27.44
C ASP A 359 0.68 3.46 -27.39
N SER A 360 1.46 4.52 -27.59
CA SER A 360 1.02 5.90 -27.83
C SER A 360 0.02 6.06 -28.98
N THR A 361 0.06 5.17 -29.98
CA THR A 361 -0.83 5.21 -31.15
C THR A 361 -2.19 4.53 -30.92
N VAL A 362 -2.29 3.71 -29.87
CA VAL A 362 -3.49 2.93 -29.54
C VAL A 362 -4.32 3.70 -28.51
N PRO A 363 -5.66 3.78 -28.67
CA PRO A 363 -6.52 4.39 -27.67
C PRO A 363 -6.30 3.80 -26.27
N ILE A 364 -6.18 4.66 -25.26
CA ILE A 364 -6.00 4.25 -23.86
C ILE A 364 -7.28 3.57 -23.39
N GLN A 365 -7.17 2.35 -22.87
CA GLN A 365 -8.31 1.67 -22.25
C GLN A 365 -8.55 2.30 -20.87
N LEU A 366 -9.76 2.81 -20.64
CA LEU A 366 -10.11 3.50 -19.39
C LEU A 366 -10.65 2.57 -18.30
N ASN A 367 -10.75 1.27 -18.59
CA ASN A 367 -11.18 0.26 -17.62
C ASN A 367 -10.13 0.15 -16.50
N ALA A 368 -10.58 -0.09 -15.27
CA ALA A 368 -9.71 -0.41 -14.16
C ALA A 368 -9.12 -1.82 -14.35
N HIS A 369 -7.99 -1.89 -15.03
CA HIS A 369 -7.31 -3.15 -15.33
C HIS A 369 -5.84 -2.89 -15.58
N PHE A 370 -4.97 -3.64 -14.89
CA PHE A 370 -3.53 -3.54 -15.08
C PHE A 370 -2.96 -4.86 -15.62
N THR A 371 -2.65 -4.89 -16.92
CA THR A 371 -2.02 -6.04 -17.58
C THR A 371 -0.74 -5.58 -18.29
N PRO A 372 0.41 -5.63 -17.60
CA PRO A 372 1.67 -5.19 -18.17
C PRO A 372 2.12 -6.15 -19.29
N THR A 373 2.76 -5.59 -20.30
CA THR A 373 3.38 -6.36 -21.41
C THR A 373 4.90 -6.28 -21.38
N PHE A 374 5.47 -5.29 -20.68
CA PHE A 374 6.90 -5.16 -20.48
C PHE A 374 7.34 -6.05 -19.31
N PRO A 375 8.25 -7.02 -19.49
CA PRO A 375 8.74 -7.83 -18.38
C PRO A 375 9.75 -7.03 -17.54
N LEU A 376 9.52 -7.05 -16.22
CA LEU A 376 10.38 -6.40 -15.22
C LEU A 376 11.18 -7.46 -14.46
N CYS A 377 12.51 -7.31 -14.42
CA CYS A 377 13.37 -8.24 -13.68
C CYS A 377 14.67 -7.57 -13.20
N PHE A 378 15.06 -7.87 -11.97
CA PHE A 378 16.26 -7.30 -11.35
C PHE A 378 17.19 -8.36 -10.76
N TYR A 379 18.50 -8.12 -10.86
CA TYR A 379 19.53 -8.87 -10.14
C TYR A 379 20.22 -7.97 -9.12
N LEU A 380 19.87 -8.13 -7.84
CA LEU A 380 20.36 -7.33 -6.74
C LEU A 380 21.56 -8.03 -6.08
N HIS A 381 22.76 -7.45 -6.17
CA HIS A 381 23.97 -8.04 -5.57
C HIS A 381 24.71 -7.08 -4.64
N GLY A 382 25.49 -7.61 -3.70
CA GLY A 382 26.26 -6.79 -2.76
C GLY A 382 26.52 -7.51 -1.45
N LYS A 383 27.24 -6.88 -0.51
CA LYS A 383 27.57 -7.49 0.79
C LYS A 383 26.33 -7.87 1.60
N ALA A 384 26.48 -8.76 2.58
CA ALA A 384 25.42 -9.03 3.53
C ALA A 384 25.04 -7.75 4.31
N GLY A 385 23.74 -7.55 4.56
CA GLY A 385 23.24 -6.40 5.32
C GLY A 385 23.04 -5.09 4.55
N VAL A 386 23.33 -5.04 3.24
CA VAL A 386 23.09 -3.83 2.40
C VAL A 386 21.63 -3.61 1.99
N GLY A 387 20.70 -4.46 2.45
CA GLY A 387 19.25 -4.29 2.23
C GLY A 387 18.67 -4.97 0.99
N LYS A 388 19.34 -5.96 0.39
CA LYS A 388 18.84 -6.71 -0.79
C LYS A 388 17.48 -7.37 -0.54
N SER A 389 17.41 -8.23 0.48
CA SER A 389 16.17 -8.92 0.84
C SER A 389 15.10 -7.92 1.33
N SER A 390 15.50 -6.85 2.02
CA SER A 390 14.59 -5.78 2.45
C SER A 390 13.90 -5.09 1.26
N LEU A 391 14.64 -4.76 0.19
CA LEU A 391 14.05 -4.24 -1.05
C LEU A 391 13.08 -5.26 -1.66
N ALA A 392 13.48 -6.51 -1.81
CA ALA A 392 12.64 -7.55 -2.40
C ALA A 392 11.32 -7.74 -1.61
N HIS A 393 11.39 -7.73 -0.28
CA HIS A 393 10.21 -7.84 0.58
C HIS A 393 9.29 -6.62 0.50
N ALA A 394 9.84 -5.41 0.48
CA ALA A 394 9.06 -4.19 0.35
C ALA A 394 8.46 -3.99 -1.06
N PHE A 395 9.03 -4.65 -2.08
CA PHE A 395 8.65 -4.48 -3.48
C PHE A 395 7.19 -4.84 -3.77
N ALA A 396 6.74 -6.03 -3.34
CA ALA A 396 5.40 -6.52 -3.61
C ALA A 396 4.29 -5.63 -3.01
N PRO A 397 4.30 -5.28 -1.71
CA PRO A 397 3.28 -4.40 -1.14
C PRO A 397 3.36 -2.98 -1.70
N ALA A 398 4.56 -2.46 -1.99
CA ALA A 398 4.70 -1.16 -2.64
C ALA A 398 4.09 -1.15 -4.05
N LEU A 399 4.33 -2.20 -4.84
CA LEU A 399 3.73 -2.38 -6.16
C LEU A 399 2.20 -2.49 -6.06
N ASN A 400 1.70 -3.26 -5.08
CA ASN A 400 0.27 -3.42 -4.85
C ASN A 400 -0.40 -2.07 -4.61
N ALA A 401 0.10 -1.32 -3.63
CA ALA A 401 -0.44 -0.01 -3.27
C ALA A 401 -0.40 0.99 -4.44
N THR A 402 0.69 0.99 -5.22
CA THR A 402 0.81 1.85 -6.40
C THR A 402 -0.21 1.49 -7.48
N VAL A 403 -0.31 0.22 -7.87
CA VAL A 403 -1.24 -0.19 -8.94
C VAL A 403 -2.70 -0.03 -8.50
N GLU A 404 -3.01 -0.35 -7.25
CA GLU A 404 -4.33 -0.14 -6.64
C GLU A 404 -4.74 1.33 -6.70
N GLN A 405 -3.81 2.25 -6.42
CA GLN A 405 -4.08 3.68 -6.34
C GLN A 405 -4.33 4.33 -7.70
N TYR A 406 -3.74 3.83 -8.80
CA TYR A 406 -3.77 4.53 -10.10
C TYR A 406 -4.42 3.75 -11.24
N ALA A 407 -4.41 2.41 -11.22
CA ALA A 407 -4.80 1.59 -12.37
C ALA A 407 -5.89 0.56 -12.05
N ASP A 408 -5.70 -0.30 -11.06
CA ASP A 408 -6.58 -1.44 -10.82
C ASP A 408 -6.81 -1.67 -9.31
N PRO A 409 -7.94 -1.21 -8.75
CA PRO A 409 -8.21 -1.29 -7.32
C PRO A 409 -8.45 -2.73 -6.83
N GLU A 410 -8.65 -3.69 -7.72
CA GLU A 410 -8.83 -5.12 -7.40
C GLU A 410 -7.50 -5.89 -7.48
N ILE A 411 -6.40 -5.22 -7.84
CA ILE A 411 -5.12 -5.89 -8.02
C ILE A 411 -4.66 -6.51 -6.72
N VAL A 412 -4.09 -7.71 -6.83
CA VAL A 412 -3.38 -8.34 -5.73
C VAL A 412 -2.01 -8.75 -6.24
N VAL A 413 -0.98 -8.24 -5.59
CA VAL A 413 0.41 -8.63 -5.81
C VAL A 413 0.78 -9.68 -4.79
N ARG A 414 1.18 -10.85 -5.27
CA ARG A 414 1.62 -11.96 -4.44
C ARG A 414 3.13 -12.00 -4.39
N PHE A 415 3.68 -12.31 -3.22
CA PHE A 415 5.09 -12.56 -3.05
C PHE A 415 5.36 -14.06 -2.95
N VAL A 416 6.37 -14.53 -3.66
CA VAL A 416 6.89 -15.90 -3.60
C VAL A 416 8.39 -15.80 -3.38
N LYS A 417 8.90 -16.57 -2.42
CA LYS A 417 10.32 -16.62 -2.08
C LYS A 417 10.86 -18.00 -2.35
N GLN A 418 12.01 -18.07 -3.03
CA GLN A 418 12.71 -19.30 -3.37
C GLN A 418 14.20 -19.12 -3.13
N ASN A 419 14.77 -19.87 -2.18
CA ASN A 419 16.22 -19.90 -1.97
C ASN A 419 16.88 -20.76 -3.06
N LEU A 420 17.94 -20.26 -3.69
CA LEU A 420 18.69 -20.90 -4.76
C LEU A 420 19.97 -21.59 -4.26
N ASN A 421 20.52 -21.18 -3.11
CA ASN A 421 21.75 -21.73 -2.56
C ASN A 421 21.47 -23.02 -1.74
N LYS A 422 21.07 -24.09 -2.41
CA LYS A 422 20.84 -25.42 -1.83
C LYS A 422 21.30 -26.51 -2.82
N PRO A 423 21.63 -27.73 -2.37
CA PRO A 423 22.11 -28.79 -3.25
C PRO A 423 21.24 -28.94 -4.51
N MET A 424 21.87 -29.07 -5.68
CA MET A 424 21.18 -28.96 -6.97
C MET A 424 20.00 -29.92 -7.12
N ASP A 425 20.10 -31.14 -6.57
CA ASP A 425 19.02 -32.12 -6.65
C ASP A 425 17.78 -31.68 -5.85
N THR A 426 17.98 -31.08 -4.68
CA THR A 426 16.89 -30.48 -3.88
C THR A 426 16.26 -29.30 -4.62
N LEU A 427 17.08 -28.43 -5.22
CA LEU A 427 16.57 -27.29 -5.99
C LEU A 427 15.78 -27.74 -7.22
N ARG A 428 16.27 -28.75 -7.94
CA ARG A 428 15.60 -29.35 -9.10
C ARG A 428 14.23 -29.92 -8.72
N LEU A 429 14.14 -30.57 -7.56
CA LEU A 429 12.93 -31.16 -7.04
C LEU A 429 11.87 -30.11 -6.66
N GLU A 430 12.28 -28.96 -6.12
CA GLU A 430 11.39 -27.85 -5.74
C GLU A 430 10.84 -27.07 -6.94
N LEU A 431 11.65 -26.95 -8.01
CA LEU A 431 11.26 -26.27 -9.25
C LEU A 431 10.52 -27.19 -10.24
N GLU A 432 10.38 -28.47 -9.92
CA GLU A 432 9.67 -29.44 -10.76
C GLU A 432 8.15 -29.34 -10.60
N LEU A 433 7.45 -29.03 -11.70
CA LEU A 433 5.99 -29.06 -11.76
C LEU A 433 5.49 -30.51 -11.75
N ARG A 434 4.81 -30.93 -10.68
CA ARG A 434 4.27 -32.29 -10.53
C ARG A 434 2.80 -32.34 -10.99
N PRO A 435 2.33 -33.49 -11.52
CA PRO A 435 0.98 -33.60 -12.09
C PRO A 435 -0.18 -33.64 -11.07
N ASN A 436 0.08 -33.46 -9.76
CA ASN A 436 -0.95 -33.56 -8.73
C ASN A 436 -1.61 -32.22 -8.42
N ASN A 437 -2.94 -32.21 -8.23
CA ASN A 437 -3.71 -30.99 -7.91
C ASN A 437 -3.39 -30.37 -6.54
N ASN A 438 -2.63 -31.08 -5.70
CA ASN A 438 -2.09 -30.60 -4.41
C ASN A 438 -0.59 -30.26 -4.50
N ASP A 439 -0.05 -30.06 -5.71
CA ASP A 439 1.37 -29.75 -5.91
C ASP A 439 1.72 -28.36 -5.35
N LEU A 440 2.61 -28.35 -4.36
CA LEU A 440 3.19 -27.14 -3.74
C LEU A 440 4.52 -26.74 -4.41
N SER A 441 4.84 -27.24 -5.61
CA SER A 441 6.00 -26.77 -6.37
C SER A 441 5.93 -25.26 -6.63
N VAL A 442 7.10 -24.62 -6.74
CA VAL A 442 7.20 -23.19 -7.02
C VAL A 442 6.44 -22.83 -8.29
N MET A 443 6.52 -23.67 -9.32
CA MET A 443 5.85 -23.48 -10.61
C MET A 443 4.33 -23.58 -10.50
N SER A 444 3.82 -24.54 -9.71
CA SER A 444 2.40 -24.65 -9.41
C SER A 444 1.91 -23.40 -8.68
N ILE A 445 2.68 -22.91 -7.71
CA ILE A 445 2.28 -21.76 -6.88
C ILE A 445 2.33 -20.46 -7.67
N ILE A 446 3.35 -20.21 -8.48
CA ILE A 446 3.42 -19.03 -9.35
C ILE A 446 2.19 -18.97 -10.26
N ARG A 447 1.71 -20.11 -10.77
CA ARG A 447 0.50 -20.16 -11.61
C ARG A 447 -0.79 -20.07 -10.82
N GLY A 448 -0.90 -20.85 -9.75
CA GLY A 448 -2.10 -20.94 -8.91
C GLY A 448 -2.38 -19.63 -8.18
N ARG A 449 -1.34 -18.85 -7.86
CA ARG A 449 -1.48 -17.52 -7.22
C ARG A 449 -1.91 -16.40 -8.14
N ARG A 450 -2.10 -16.68 -9.43
CA ARG A 450 -2.62 -15.69 -10.37
C ARG A 450 -4.11 -15.48 -10.18
N MET A 451 -4.87 -16.46 -9.68
CA MET A 451 -6.31 -16.30 -9.47
C MET A 451 -6.73 -16.84 -8.10
N THR A 452 -7.52 -16.06 -7.38
CA THR A 452 -8.22 -16.52 -6.16
C THR A 452 -9.71 -16.40 -6.38
N MET A 453 -10.51 -17.10 -5.57
CA MET A 453 -11.99 -16.92 -5.56
C MET A 453 -12.43 -15.47 -5.32
N ARG A 454 -11.52 -14.62 -4.81
CA ARG A 454 -11.77 -13.21 -4.51
C ARG A 454 -11.55 -12.26 -5.69
N GLN A 455 -10.95 -12.71 -6.79
CA GLN A 455 -10.59 -11.83 -7.90
C GLN A 455 -11.34 -12.22 -9.16
N SER A 456 -11.91 -11.22 -9.84
CA SER A 456 -12.47 -11.34 -11.18
C SER A 456 -11.39 -11.42 -12.26
N LYS A 457 -10.14 -11.08 -11.92
CA LYS A 457 -8.99 -10.95 -12.84
C LYS A 457 -7.71 -11.55 -12.26
N PRO A 458 -6.73 -11.93 -13.10
CA PRO A 458 -5.44 -12.39 -12.61
C PRO A 458 -4.64 -11.29 -11.89
N GLY A 459 -3.97 -11.63 -10.79
CA GLY A 459 -3.05 -10.74 -10.07
C GLY A 459 -1.60 -10.76 -10.59
N LEU A 460 -0.72 -10.01 -9.92
CA LEU A 460 0.73 -10.01 -10.18
C LEU A 460 1.47 -10.93 -9.21
N VAL A 461 2.64 -11.43 -9.60
CA VAL A 461 3.47 -12.28 -8.74
C VAL A 461 4.92 -11.77 -8.75
N VAL A 462 5.42 -11.34 -7.60
CA VAL A 462 6.84 -11.07 -7.36
C VAL A 462 7.51 -12.35 -6.87
N VAL A 463 8.55 -12.79 -7.57
CA VAL A 463 9.31 -14.00 -7.25
C VAL A 463 10.71 -13.60 -6.80
N ASN A 464 10.97 -13.64 -5.49
CA ASN A 464 12.29 -13.45 -4.93
C ASN A 464 13.11 -14.75 -5.01
N LEU A 465 14.08 -14.77 -5.89
CA LEU A 465 15.05 -15.82 -6.12
C LEU A 465 16.31 -15.51 -5.28
N GLU A 466 16.31 -15.97 -4.04
CA GLU A 466 17.26 -15.56 -3.01
C GLU A 466 18.54 -16.41 -3.00
N GLU A 467 19.67 -15.74 -2.77
CA GLU A 467 21.02 -16.30 -2.66
C GLU A 467 21.42 -17.09 -3.91
N MET A 468 21.54 -16.38 -5.04
CA MET A 468 22.16 -16.96 -6.23
C MET A 468 23.60 -17.38 -5.89
N SER A 469 23.97 -18.63 -6.17
CA SER A 469 25.30 -19.20 -5.93
C SER A 469 26.45 -18.38 -6.47
N ARG A 470 27.63 -18.63 -5.91
CA ARG A 470 28.89 -18.11 -6.41
C ARG A 470 29.18 -18.68 -7.80
N ASP A 471 29.79 -17.85 -8.65
CA ASP A 471 30.32 -18.26 -9.94
C ASP A 471 31.64 -19.04 -9.72
N ASP A 472 31.49 -20.30 -9.30
CA ASP A 472 32.57 -21.26 -9.10
C ASP A 472 32.16 -22.59 -9.73
N ALA A 473 32.93 -23.06 -10.71
CA ALA A 473 32.63 -24.28 -11.45
C ALA A 473 32.58 -25.53 -10.55
N ASN A 474 33.26 -25.51 -9.40
CA ASN A 474 33.33 -26.63 -8.47
C ASN A 474 32.29 -26.56 -7.34
N ALA A 475 31.49 -25.49 -7.25
CA ALA A 475 30.47 -25.35 -6.23
C ALA A 475 29.20 -26.15 -6.58
N ASP A 476 28.50 -26.67 -5.56
CA ASP A 476 27.15 -27.22 -5.69
C ASP A 476 26.16 -26.43 -4.81
N PRO A 477 25.19 -25.71 -5.41
CA PRO A 477 25.01 -25.53 -6.85
C PRO A 477 25.95 -24.44 -7.37
N ASN A 478 26.50 -24.59 -8.58
CA ASN A 478 27.20 -23.49 -9.25
C ASN A 478 26.20 -22.50 -9.88
N GLN A 479 26.67 -21.27 -10.12
CA GLN A 479 25.80 -20.19 -10.60
C GLN A 479 25.18 -20.49 -11.98
N LEU A 480 25.97 -21.01 -12.92
CA LEU A 480 25.52 -21.30 -14.28
C LEU A 480 24.47 -22.40 -14.32
N ALA A 481 24.68 -23.50 -13.60
CA ALA A 481 23.76 -24.63 -13.57
C ALA A 481 22.41 -24.24 -12.95
N THR A 482 22.42 -23.37 -11.96
CA THR A 482 21.17 -22.81 -11.41
C THR A 482 20.46 -21.91 -12.42
N ALA A 483 21.19 -21.04 -13.12
CA ALA A 483 20.63 -20.19 -14.17
C ALA A 483 20.03 -21.03 -15.32
N GLN A 484 20.70 -22.11 -15.73
CA GLN A 484 20.23 -23.07 -16.72
C GLN A 484 18.96 -23.80 -16.23
N LEU A 485 18.93 -24.24 -14.97
CA LEU A 485 17.74 -24.87 -14.38
C LEU A 485 16.54 -23.92 -14.38
N ILE A 486 16.73 -22.67 -13.98
CA ILE A 486 15.67 -21.64 -14.03
C ILE A 486 15.21 -21.43 -15.48
N SER A 487 16.15 -21.27 -16.41
CA SER A 487 15.87 -21.08 -17.83
C SER A 487 15.04 -22.24 -18.41
N GLN A 488 15.42 -23.48 -18.09
CA GLN A 488 14.72 -24.70 -18.50
C GLN A 488 13.32 -24.79 -17.89
N ARG A 489 13.16 -24.50 -16.60
CA ARG A 489 11.87 -24.65 -15.91
C ARG A 489 10.89 -23.55 -16.28
N PHE A 490 11.36 -22.30 -16.42
CA PHE A 490 10.49 -21.16 -16.75
C PHE A 490 10.10 -21.12 -18.24
N SER A 491 10.93 -21.64 -19.16
CA SER A 491 10.54 -21.84 -20.56
C SER A 491 9.53 -22.98 -20.79
N GLY A 492 9.31 -23.85 -19.80
CA GLY A 492 8.49 -25.04 -20.02
C GLY A 492 9.19 -26.11 -20.87
N ARG A 493 10.54 -26.25 -20.71
CA ARG A 493 11.43 -27.32 -21.21
C ARG A 493 12.17 -27.08 -22.54
N THR A 494 12.41 -25.83 -22.97
CA THR A 494 13.28 -25.52 -24.13
C THR A 494 14.70 -25.04 -23.75
N GLY A 495 15.08 -25.11 -22.48
CA GLY A 495 16.41 -24.69 -22.00
C GLY A 495 17.50 -25.77 -22.08
N ASP A 496 18.75 -25.34 -22.27
CA ASP A 496 19.96 -26.17 -22.45
C ASP A 496 20.49 -26.78 -21.14
N CYS A 497 19.77 -27.70 -20.51
CA CYS A 497 20.33 -28.53 -19.44
C CYS A 497 20.61 -29.93 -19.99
N GLN A 498 21.88 -30.32 -20.07
CA GLN A 498 22.27 -31.70 -20.39
C GLN A 498 21.93 -32.61 -19.20
N GLY A 499 21.11 -33.62 -19.43
CA GLY A 499 20.76 -34.64 -18.43
C GLY A 499 19.66 -35.57 -18.94
N ASP A 500 20.10 -36.74 -19.41
CA ASP A 500 19.28 -37.84 -19.91
C ASP A 500 18.47 -38.56 -18.81
N ALA A 501 17.46 -39.31 -19.27
CA ALA A 501 16.65 -40.32 -18.58
C ALA A 501 15.46 -39.84 -17.70
N GLY A 502 14.24 -40.10 -18.21
CA GLY A 502 13.00 -40.19 -17.43
C GLY A 502 12.08 -38.97 -17.48
N ILE A 503 11.70 -38.49 -18.67
CA ILE A 503 10.96 -37.22 -18.83
C ILE A 503 9.43 -37.47 -18.82
N PRO A 504 8.66 -37.02 -17.80
CA PRO A 504 7.20 -37.11 -17.81
C PRO A 504 6.61 -36.11 -18.80
N ARG A 505 5.66 -36.49 -19.67
CA ARG A 505 5.03 -35.63 -20.70
C ARG A 505 4.31 -34.41 -20.10
N ASN A 506 4.77 -33.19 -20.38
CA ASN A 506 4.00 -31.94 -20.21
C ASN A 506 4.53 -30.87 -21.18
N SER A 507 3.62 -30.23 -21.90
CA SER A 507 3.83 -29.42 -23.12
C SER A 507 4.46 -28.02 -22.90
N SER A 508 5.09 -27.47 -23.94
CA SER A 508 5.56 -26.08 -24.07
C SER A 508 4.53 -25.00 -23.70
N ARG A 509 3.22 -25.31 -23.76
CA ARG A 509 2.12 -24.46 -23.24
C ARG A 509 2.14 -24.24 -21.72
N ARG A 510 3.10 -24.85 -21.02
CA ARG A 510 3.35 -24.72 -19.58
C ARG A 510 4.65 -23.93 -19.32
N GLY A 511 5.12 -23.07 -20.21
CA GLY A 511 6.12 -22.06 -19.85
C GLY A 511 5.48 -20.88 -19.10
N ILE A 512 6.27 -20.11 -18.35
CA ILE A 512 5.89 -18.79 -17.81
C ILE A 512 6.75 -17.66 -18.40
N SER A 513 7.59 -17.99 -19.41
CA SER A 513 8.60 -17.08 -19.97
C SER A 513 8.03 -15.83 -20.64
N GLU A 514 6.79 -15.87 -21.13
CA GLU A 514 6.13 -14.75 -21.81
C GLU A 514 5.27 -13.89 -20.84
N GLU A 515 5.23 -14.23 -19.55
CA GLU A 515 4.30 -13.62 -18.60
C GLU A 515 4.90 -12.41 -17.87
N ALA A 516 4.66 -11.20 -18.39
CA ALA A 516 5.08 -9.94 -17.75
C ALA A 516 4.39 -9.64 -16.40
N THR A 517 3.33 -10.38 -16.04
CA THR A 517 2.71 -10.31 -14.70
C THR A 517 3.56 -10.96 -13.60
N ILE A 518 4.63 -11.67 -13.98
CA ILE A 518 5.59 -12.28 -13.06
C ILE A 518 6.85 -11.42 -13.04
N ILE A 519 7.27 -10.97 -11.85
CA ILE A 519 8.40 -10.06 -11.64
C ILE A 519 9.47 -10.79 -10.84
N PRO A 520 10.54 -11.26 -11.48
CA PRO A 520 11.61 -11.96 -10.79
C PRO A 520 12.62 -10.97 -10.19
N LEU A 521 12.97 -11.18 -8.93
CA LEU A 521 14.00 -10.45 -8.21
C LEU A 521 15.05 -11.45 -7.74
N PHE A 522 16.26 -11.38 -8.25
CA PHE A 522 17.37 -12.16 -7.72
C PHE A 522 18.04 -11.37 -6.61
N THR A 523 18.34 -12.00 -5.47
CA THR A 523 19.22 -11.42 -4.46
C THR A 523 20.46 -12.30 -4.29
N SER A 524 21.65 -11.73 -4.30
CA SER A 524 22.88 -12.51 -4.14
C SER A 524 23.98 -11.71 -3.42
N ASN A 525 24.90 -12.42 -2.78
CA ASN A 525 26.15 -11.82 -2.32
C ASN A 525 27.21 -11.72 -3.43
N TYR A 526 26.93 -12.31 -4.61
CA TYR A 526 27.87 -12.42 -5.72
C TYR A 526 27.36 -11.69 -6.96
N VAL A 527 28.31 -11.14 -7.73
CA VAL A 527 28.04 -10.56 -9.05
C VAL A 527 27.53 -11.67 -9.99
N LEU A 528 26.63 -11.32 -10.90
CA LEU A 528 26.14 -12.24 -11.91
C LEU A 528 27.24 -12.48 -12.96
N GLY A 529 27.68 -13.72 -13.09
CA GLY A 529 28.63 -14.14 -14.12
C GLY A 529 28.03 -14.04 -15.52
N VAL A 530 28.87 -13.78 -16.51
CA VAL A 530 28.46 -13.54 -17.91
C VAL A 530 27.71 -14.74 -18.49
N SER A 531 28.19 -15.96 -18.24
CA SER A 531 27.55 -17.19 -18.72
C SER A 531 26.15 -17.39 -18.10
N SER A 532 26.01 -17.08 -16.81
CA SER A 532 24.74 -17.13 -16.09
C SER A 532 23.76 -16.08 -16.63
N TYR A 533 24.23 -14.85 -16.89
CA TYR A 533 23.44 -13.80 -17.53
C TYR A 533 22.93 -14.25 -18.90
N GLN A 534 23.80 -14.79 -19.75
CA GLN A 534 23.43 -15.29 -21.07
C GLN A 534 22.42 -16.44 -21.00
N ALA A 535 22.51 -17.33 -20.01
CA ALA A 535 21.55 -18.42 -19.81
C ALA A 535 20.15 -17.90 -19.42
N LEU A 536 20.09 -16.86 -18.58
CA LEU A 536 18.83 -16.21 -18.18
C LEU A 536 18.22 -15.40 -19.33
N SER A 537 19.01 -14.58 -20.02
CA SER A 537 18.55 -13.66 -21.08
C SER A 537 17.92 -14.35 -22.29
N LYS A 538 18.02 -15.69 -22.40
CA LYS A 538 17.27 -16.50 -23.38
C LYS A 538 15.75 -16.45 -23.16
N LEU A 539 15.28 -16.13 -21.95
CA LEU A 539 13.86 -16.02 -21.64
C LEU A 539 13.36 -14.59 -21.80
N HIS A 540 12.21 -14.42 -22.46
CA HIS A 540 11.58 -13.11 -22.63
C HIS A 540 11.37 -12.36 -21.30
N MET A 541 10.97 -13.05 -20.23
CA MET A 541 10.83 -12.45 -18.89
C MET A 541 12.13 -11.88 -18.28
N PHE A 542 13.30 -12.26 -18.81
CA PHE A 542 14.61 -11.80 -18.38
C PHE A 542 15.30 -10.89 -19.42
N GLN A 543 14.64 -10.55 -20.54
CA GLN A 543 15.24 -9.77 -21.61
C GLN A 543 15.69 -8.37 -21.16
N ASN A 544 15.05 -7.83 -20.12
CA ASN A 544 15.32 -6.53 -19.53
C ASN A 544 15.98 -6.67 -18.14
N LEU A 545 16.76 -7.73 -17.90
CA LEU A 545 17.41 -7.98 -16.62
C LEU A 545 18.38 -6.84 -16.27
N VAL A 546 18.06 -6.05 -15.24
CA VAL A 546 18.95 -5.00 -14.73
C VAL A 546 19.75 -5.52 -13.54
N CYS A 547 21.07 -5.55 -13.67
CA CYS A 547 21.98 -5.86 -12.55
C CYS A 547 22.23 -4.60 -11.72
N VAL A 548 22.01 -4.69 -10.42
CA VAL A 548 22.11 -3.58 -9.46
C VAL A 548 23.08 -3.96 -8.35
N GLU A 549 24.14 -3.18 -8.20
CA GLU A 549 24.99 -3.24 -7.03
C GLU A 549 24.33 -2.49 -5.87
N MET A 550 24.10 -3.21 -4.77
CA MET A 550 23.45 -2.72 -3.58
C MET A 550 24.52 -2.33 -2.55
N ILE A 551 24.52 -1.05 -2.20
CA ILE A 551 25.44 -0.47 -1.21
C ILE A 551 24.67 0.05 0.00
N ALA A 552 25.34 0.13 1.15
CA ALA A 552 24.74 0.68 2.36
C ALA A 552 24.49 2.20 2.19
N VAL A 553 23.35 2.67 2.67
CA VAL A 553 22.97 4.09 2.59
C VAL A 553 23.95 4.96 3.39
N SER A 554 24.55 5.94 2.71
CA SER A 554 25.61 6.79 3.25
C SER A 554 25.48 8.24 2.75
N GLY A 555 26.30 9.15 3.29
CA GLY A 555 26.38 10.54 2.82
C GLY A 555 25.03 11.28 2.83
N GLU A 556 24.76 12.01 1.75
CA GLU A 556 23.52 12.79 1.58
C GLU A 556 22.27 11.90 1.55
N ASP A 557 22.34 10.72 0.95
CA ASP A 557 21.22 9.77 0.93
C ASP A 557 20.84 9.29 2.34
N ARG A 558 21.82 9.21 3.26
CA ARG A 558 21.53 8.89 4.67
C ARG A 558 20.81 10.03 5.39
N VAL A 559 21.12 11.28 5.03
CA VAL A 559 20.41 12.47 5.53
C VAL A 559 18.99 12.50 4.99
N ARG A 560 18.81 12.26 3.68
CA ARG A 560 17.48 12.17 3.05
C ARG A 560 16.65 11.04 3.66
N PHE A 561 17.24 9.86 3.82
CA PHE A 561 16.62 8.73 4.50
C PHE A 561 16.10 9.11 5.88
N ALA A 562 16.96 9.70 6.73
CA ALA A 562 16.59 10.05 8.09
C ALA A 562 15.41 11.03 8.13
N ASN A 563 15.43 12.07 7.30
CA ASN A 563 14.36 13.06 7.21
C ASN A 563 13.05 12.44 6.69
N SER A 564 13.10 11.72 5.58
CA SER A 564 11.92 11.12 4.97
C SER A 564 11.29 10.04 5.85
N TYR A 565 12.11 9.17 6.44
CA TYR A 565 11.64 8.11 7.33
C TYR A 565 11.03 8.66 8.62
N PHE A 566 11.66 9.69 9.20
CA PHE A 566 11.12 10.36 10.37
C PHE A 566 9.77 11.04 10.07
N LEU A 567 9.68 11.77 8.95
CA LEU A 567 8.42 12.37 8.51
C LEU A 567 7.34 11.32 8.30
N GLN A 568 7.68 10.17 7.72
CA GLN A 568 6.76 9.04 7.57
C GLN A 568 6.28 8.52 8.93
N CYS A 569 7.18 8.34 9.90
CA CYS A 569 6.80 7.94 11.26
C CYS A 569 5.85 8.93 11.94
N LEU A 570 5.95 10.23 11.62
CA LEU A 570 5.00 11.24 12.10
C LEU A 570 3.66 11.14 11.35
N GLN A 571 3.68 10.94 10.03
CA GLN A 571 2.49 10.72 9.20
C GLN A 571 1.65 9.54 9.67
N ASP A 572 2.29 8.47 10.12
CA ASP A 572 1.60 7.28 10.62
C ASP A 572 0.90 7.51 11.97
N ARG A 573 1.28 8.57 12.69
CA ARG A 573 0.83 8.86 14.06
C ARG A 573 -0.02 10.12 14.20
N LEU A 574 0.11 11.07 13.29
CA LEU A 574 -0.55 12.37 13.33
C LEU A 574 -1.50 12.57 12.15
N PRO A 575 -2.63 13.28 12.34
CA PRO A 575 -3.50 13.69 11.24
C PRO A 575 -2.78 14.54 10.18
N GLN A 576 -3.13 14.36 8.91
CA GLN A 576 -2.48 15.03 7.77
C GLN A 576 -2.48 16.57 7.86
N PHE A 577 -3.53 17.17 8.42
CA PHE A 577 -3.64 18.63 8.55
C PHE A 577 -2.58 19.24 9.50
N ILE A 578 -2.09 18.48 10.48
CA ILE A 578 -1.00 18.92 11.37
C ILE A 578 0.32 18.95 10.59
N LEU A 579 0.54 17.95 9.74
CA LEU A 579 1.80 17.76 9.03
C LEU A 579 1.97 18.67 7.82
N GLY A 580 0.88 19.03 7.14
CA GLY A 580 0.91 19.99 6.03
C GLY A 580 1.43 21.38 6.44
N ASN A 581 1.39 21.70 7.73
CA ASN A 581 1.84 22.96 8.32
C ASN A 581 3.12 22.81 9.16
N CYS A 582 3.83 21.68 9.05
CA CYS A 582 4.98 21.36 9.89
C CYS A 582 6.30 21.48 9.13
N THR A 583 7.25 22.26 9.64
CA THR A 583 8.65 22.23 9.20
C THR A 583 9.50 21.46 10.20
N LEU A 584 10.35 20.56 9.69
CA LEU A 584 11.15 19.65 10.51
C LEU A 584 12.65 19.93 10.30
N CYS A 585 13.38 19.99 11.40
CA CYS A 585 14.84 20.08 11.41
C CYS A 585 15.41 18.98 12.31
N LEU A 586 16.11 18.01 11.71
CA LEU A 586 16.76 16.90 12.39
C LEU A 586 18.28 17.12 12.41
N ASP A 587 18.80 17.54 13.55
CA ASP A 587 20.25 17.69 13.81
C ASP A 587 20.70 16.62 14.83
N ILE A 588 20.89 15.41 14.31
CA ILE A 588 21.28 14.22 15.07
C ILE A 588 22.39 13.45 14.35
N PRO A 589 23.25 12.70 15.07
CA PRO A 589 24.23 11.83 14.45
C PRO A 589 23.54 10.67 13.74
N LEU A 590 23.76 10.55 12.43
CA LEU A 590 23.13 9.52 11.60
C LEU A 590 23.89 8.19 11.58
N GLY A 591 25.15 8.19 12.04
CA GLY A 591 26.04 7.02 11.97
C GLY A 591 26.42 6.62 10.54
N ILE A 592 27.03 5.45 10.39
CA ILE A 592 27.46 4.87 9.10
C ILE A 592 27.07 3.39 9.01
N GLY A 593 26.99 2.85 7.79
CA GLY A 593 26.73 1.43 7.55
C GLY A 593 25.26 1.05 7.79
N ASP A 594 25.02 0.05 8.64
CA ASP A 594 23.69 -0.48 8.93
C ASP A 594 22.70 0.63 9.32
N THR A 595 21.51 0.60 8.73
CA THR A 595 20.45 1.59 8.97
C THR A 595 19.51 1.17 10.11
N ARG A 596 19.53 -0.09 10.55
CA ARG A 596 18.63 -0.59 11.62
C ARG A 596 18.74 0.19 12.94
N PRO A 597 19.94 0.52 13.45
CA PRO A 597 20.05 1.36 14.64
C PRO A 597 19.44 2.75 14.44
N LEU A 598 19.63 3.33 13.23
CA LEU A 598 19.07 4.63 12.88
C LEU A 598 17.53 4.58 12.79
N VAL A 599 16.96 3.56 12.13
CA VAL A 599 15.49 3.33 12.08
C VAL A 599 14.89 3.32 13.48
N ARG A 600 15.45 2.50 14.36
CA ARG A 600 14.99 2.39 15.75
C ARG A 600 15.07 3.74 16.47
N HIS A 601 16.16 4.47 16.29
CA HIS A 601 16.37 5.78 16.88
C HIS A 601 15.33 6.81 16.39
N LEU A 602 15.06 6.85 15.08
CA LEU A 602 14.06 7.73 14.47
C LEU A 602 12.63 7.41 14.94
N ARG A 603 12.26 6.12 15.08
CA ARG A 603 10.95 5.71 15.61
C ARG A 603 10.72 6.21 17.04
N MET A 604 11.75 6.14 17.89
CA MET A 604 11.71 6.68 19.26
C MET A 604 11.61 8.20 19.29
N LEU A 605 12.39 8.92 18.46
CA LEU A 605 12.27 10.37 18.33
C LEU A 605 10.89 10.80 17.85
N ALA A 606 10.33 10.09 16.87
CA ALA A 606 9.01 10.38 16.33
C ALA A 606 7.94 10.21 17.41
N PHE A 607 8.10 9.22 18.29
CA PHE A 607 7.16 8.95 19.38
C PHE A 607 7.07 10.15 20.34
N TYR A 608 8.22 10.69 20.76
CA TYR A 608 8.27 11.88 21.62
C TYR A 608 7.88 13.16 20.90
N THR A 609 8.18 13.26 19.61
CA THR A 609 7.78 14.41 18.78
C THR A 609 6.26 14.49 18.67
N CYS A 610 5.58 13.38 18.38
CA CYS A 610 4.11 13.33 18.37
C CYS A 610 3.53 13.74 19.73
N SER A 611 4.13 13.27 20.83
CA SER A 611 3.69 13.63 22.19
C SER A 611 3.81 15.13 22.46
N THR A 612 4.85 15.77 21.93
CA THR A 612 5.05 17.23 22.05
C THR A 612 4.06 18.00 21.15
N LEU A 613 3.82 17.51 19.93
CA LEU A 613 2.91 18.14 18.97
C LEU A 613 1.43 18.05 19.37
N ALA A 614 1.00 16.95 19.99
CA ALA A 614 -0.38 16.77 20.43
C ALA A 614 -0.86 17.87 21.42
N ILE A 615 0.07 18.48 22.16
CA ILE A 615 -0.20 19.55 23.13
C ILE A 615 -0.29 20.93 22.44
N THR A 616 0.14 21.05 21.18
CA THR A 616 0.33 22.32 20.47
C THR A 616 -0.77 22.61 19.42
N SER A 617 -1.94 21.98 19.54
CA SER A 617 -3.02 21.87 18.54
C SER A 617 -3.71 23.16 18.07
N GLN A 618 -3.17 24.35 18.37
CA GLN A 618 -3.79 25.64 18.07
C GLN A 618 -2.99 26.55 17.11
N LEU A 619 -1.87 26.09 16.53
CA LEU A 619 -1.00 26.94 15.69
C LEU A 619 -1.09 26.60 14.19
N LEU A 620 -1.15 27.66 13.37
CA LEU A 620 -1.23 27.59 11.90
C LEU A 620 0.06 27.07 11.22
N HIS A 621 1.21 27.14 11.90
CA HIS A 621 2.48 26.61 11.39
C HIS A 621 3.35 26.14 12.56
N ILE A 622 3.92 24.93 12.45
CA ILE A 622 4.69 24.30 13.52
C ILE A 622 6.10 23.98 13.04
N HIS A 623 7.11 24.59 13.64
CA HIS A 623 8.51 24.26 13.42
C HIS A 623 9.01 23.34 14.54
N VAL A 624 9.39 22.11 14.20
CA VAL A 624 10.02 21.17 15.13
C VAL A 624 11.51 21.09 14.85
N SER A 625 12.33 21.39 15.86
CA SER A 625 13.77 21.10 15.81
C SER A 625 14.14 20.03 16.83
N ILE A 626 14.97 19.09 16.39
CA ILE A 626 15.60 18.07 17.24
C ILE A 626 17.09 18.28 17.14
N VAL A 627 17.72 18.68 18.24
CA VAL A 627 19.16 18.98 18.27
C VAL A 627 19.83 18.10 19.32
N LYS A 628 20.91 17.41 18.94
CA LYS A 628 21.77 16.72 19.90
C LYS A 628 22.60 17.74 20.70
N LYS A 629 22.58 17.63 22.03
CA LYS A 629 23.40 18.39 22.97
C LYS A 629 24.23 17.43 23.82
N SER A 630 25.51 17.27 23.53
CA SER A 630 26.41 16.36 24.25
C SER A 630 25.80 14.94 24.40
N ASP A 631 25.18 14.63 25.54
CA ASP A 631 24.57 13.34 25.89
C ASP A 631 23.02 13.37 25.95
N SER A 632 22.40 14.45 25.48
CA SER A 632 20.94 14.60 25.40
C SER A 632 20.47 15.08 24.02
N TYR A 633 19.17 14.97 23.77
CA TYR A 633 18.47 15.59 22.65
C TYR A 633 17.48 16.60 23.21
N LYS A 634 17.30 17.71 22.49
CA LYS A 634 16.24 18.67 22.76
C LYS A 634 15.28 18.69 21.58
N ILE A 635 14.04 18.27 21.79
CA ILE A 635 12.93 18.49 20.86
C ILE A 635 12.32 19.85 21.21
N SER A 636 12.17 20.74 20.25
CA SER A 636 11.53 22.05 20.43
C SER A 636 10.47 22.27 19.36
N ALA A 637 9.22 22.55 19.77
CA ALA A 637 8.12 22.92 18.89
C ALA A 637 7.84 24.43 19.01
N ASN A 638 8.08 25.18 17.93
CA ASN A 638 7.95 26.65 17.85
C ASN A 638 8.73 27.43 18.93
N GLY A 639 9.71 26.80 19.58
CA GLY A 639 10.43 27.38 20.73
C GLY A 639 9.59 27.55 22.00
N ILE A 640 8.29 27.23 21.97
CA ILE A 640 7.33 27.40 23.07
C ILE A 640 7.34 26.15 23.96
N GLN A 641 7.35 24.97 23.35
CA GLN A 641 7.45 23.71 24.07
C GLN A 641 8.78 23.05 23.77
N SER A 642 9.43 22.52 24.80
CA SER A 642 10.62 21.70 24.60
C SER A 642 10.69 20.52 25.55
N MET A 643 11.09 19.38 25.01
CA MET A 643 11.37 18.16 25.75
C MET A 643 12.86 17.86 25.67
N GLU A 644 13.47 17.58 26.81
CA GLU A 644 14.86 17.12 26.89
C GLU A 644 14.88 15.61 27.10
N LEU A 645 15.75 14.93 26.37
CA LEU A 645 15.83 13.48 26.28
C LEU A 645 17.28 13.03 26.50
N LYS A 646 17.57 12.19 27.48
CA LYS A 646 18.87 11.53 27.71
C LYS A 646 19.01 10.26 26.88
N ILE A 647 20.25 9.87 26.65
CA ILE A 647 20.61 8.59 26.00
C ILE A 647 20.87 7.54 27.08
N GLY A 648 20.14 6.43 27.02
CA GLY A 648 20.24 5.26 27.91
C GLY A 648 21.27 4.23 27.47
N SER A 649 21.32 3.08 28.16
CA SER A 649 22.40 2.10 28.07
C SER A 649 22.57 1.48 26.68
N MET A 650 21.47 1.24 25.97
CA MET A 650 21.46 0.67 24.61
C MET A 650 21.16 1.72 23.52
N GLY A 651 21.43 3.00 23.80
CA GLY A 651 21.04 4.10 22.90
C GLY A 651 19.54 4.41 22.92
N ASN A 652 18.82 3.89 23.93
CA ASN A 652 17.41 4.19 24.18
C ASN A 652 17.24 5.66 24.54
N ILE A 653 16.15 6.28 24.09
CA ILE A 653 15.90 7.70 24.32
C ILE A 653 14.94 7.86 25.50
N ILE A 654 15.40 8.55 26.55
CA ILE A 654 14.76 8.64 27.86
C ILE A 654 14.42 10.10 28.18
N PRO A 655 13.19 10.48 28.54
CA PRO A 655 12.88 11.87 28.91
C PRO A 655 13.58 12.28 30.22
N SER A 656 14.14 13.49 30.27
CA SER A 656 14.85 14.02 31.46
C SER A 656 13.93 14.40 32.62
N LYS A 657 12.63 14.62 32.36
CA LYS A 657 11.62 15.02 33.36
C LYS A 657 10.58 13.92 33.52
N GLN A 658 9.95 13.84 34.70
CA GLN A 658 8.91 12.85 35.03
C GLN A 658 7.87 12.77 33.92
N ARG A 659 7.75 11.57 33.34
CA ARG A 659 6.79 11.21 32.32
C ARG A 659 5.67 10.40 32.95
N THR A 660 4.45 10.64 32.50
CA THR A 660 3.34 9.71 32.68
C THR A 660 3.53 8.54 31.72
N PHE A 661 3.85 7.36 32.27
CA PHE A 661 3.88 6.10 31.53
C PHE A 661 2.46 5.63 31.19
N ASP A 662 2.33 4.71 30.24
CA ASP A 662 1.07 4.00 30.02
C ASP A 662 0.64 3.33 31.34
N PRO A 663 -0.64 3.43 31.76
CA PRO A 663 -1.12 2.77 32.98
C PRO A 663 -0.80 1.27 33.03
N ARG A 664 -0.77 0.60 31.87
CA ARG A 664 -0.39 -0.81 31.73
C ARG A 664 1.08 -1.05 32.04
N THR A 665 1.96 -0.15 31.62
CA THR A 665 3.39 -0.16 31.96
C THR A 665 3.56 -0.05 33.47
N MET A 666 2.91 0.92 34.10
CA MET A 666 2.99 1.12 35.55
C MET A 666 2.55 -0.13 36.32
N LEU A 667 1.42 -0.73 35.94
CA LEU A 667 0.91 -1.96 36.54
C LEU A 667 1.92 -3.11 36.45
N ALA A 668 2.59 -3.28 35.31
CA ALA A 668 3.57 -4.35 35.11
C ALA A 668 4.83 -4.13 35.97
N ILE A 669 5.30 -2.88 36.04
CA ILE A 669 6.50 -2.50 36.79
C ILE A 669 6.28 -2.57 38.30
N GLU A 670 5.12 -2.14 38.81
CA GLU A 670 4.76 -2.26 40.23
C GLU A 670 4.73 -3.72 40.68
N LYS A 671 4.18 -4.61 39.84
CA LYS A 671 4.19 -6.06 40.10
C LYS A 671 5.61 -6.63 40.10
N LEU A 672 6.43 -6.24 39.14
CA LEU A 672 7.83 -6.67 39.08
C LEU A 672 8.60 -6.22 40.34
N ARG A 673 8.39 -4.98 40.77
CA ARG A 673 8.98 -4.41 42.00
C ARG A 673 8.54 -5.19 43.24
N SER A 674 7.24 -5.51 43.36
CA SER A 674 6.71 -6.30 44.48
C SER A 674 7.33 -7.71 44.57
N ARG A 675 7.68 -8.32 43.42
CA ARG A 675 8.31 -9.65 43.36
C ARG A 675 9.80 -9.60 43.64
N GLN A 676 10.50 -8.56 43.18
CA GLN A 676 11.93 -8.38 43.47
C GLN A 676 12.18 -8.07 44.95
N LEU A 677 11.30 -7.31 45.62
CA LEU A 677 11.38 -7.04 47.05
C LEU A 677 11.21 -8.31 47.92
N GLY A 678 10.60 -9.38 47.38
CA GLY A 678 10.45 -10.67 48.06
C GLY A 678 11.58 -11.67 47.79
N ALA A 679 12.45 -11.42 46.81
CA ALA A 679 13.53 -12.30 46.41
C ALA A 679 14.85 -11.87 47.07
N VAL A 680 15.14 -12.44 48.24
CA VAL A 680 16.40 -12.24 48.95
C VAL A 680 17.54 -12.87 48.13
N GLY A 681 18.30 -12.05 47.39
CA GLY A 681 19.54 -12.50 46.73
C GLY A 681 19.84 -12.00 45.30
N ALA A 682 19.05 -11.11 44.70
CA ALA A 682 19.34 -10.63 43.35
C ALA A 682 20.60 -9.73 43.31
N SER A 683 21.62 -10.14 42.55
CA SER A 683 22.97 -9.56 42.55
C SER A 683 23.18 -8.36 41.62
N VAL A 684 22.15 -7.88 40.91
CA VAL A 684 22.22 -6.64 40.09
C VAL A 684 20.90 -5.86 40.18
N PRO A 685 20.90 -4.56 40.52
CA PRO A 685 19.70 -3.74 40.49
C PRO A 685 19.23 -3.52 39.05
N LEU A 686 18.07 -4.09 38.70
CA LEU A 686 17.38 -3.85 37.43
C LEU A 686 17.04 -2.35 37.30
N ASN A 687 17.44 -1.73 36.19
CA ASN A 687 17.03 -0.37 35.88
C ASN A 687 15.55 -0.36 35.46
N LEU A 688 14.66 -0.23 36.46
CA LEU A 688 13.21 -0.22 36.26
C LEU A 688 12.74 0.94 35.38
N GLU A 689 13.46 2.07 35.36
CA GLU A 689 13.11 3.23 34.53
C GLU A 689 13.30 2.89 33.04
N GLU A 690 14.45 2.32 32.68
CA GLU A 690 14.71 1.93 31.29
C GLU A 690 13.77 0.80 30.83
N LEU A 691 13.48 -0.17 31.71
CA LEU A 691 12.49 -1.22 31.42
C LEU A 691 11.09 -0.64 31.18
N SER A 692 10.66 0.35 31.99
CA SER A 692 9.37 1.03 31.81
C SER A 692 9.27 1.68 30.44
N ILE A 693 10.36 2.27 29.95
CA ILE A 693 10.41 2.91 28.63
C ILE A 693 10.30 1.89 27.50
N ILE A 694 10.97 0.74 27.61
CA ILE A 694 10.84 -0.35 26.63
C ILE A 694 9.40 -0.86 26.58
N PHE A 695 8.73 -1.01 27.72
CA PHE A 695 7.31 -1.39 27.76
C PHE A 695 6.41 -0.36 27.09
N ASP A 696 6.59 0.93 27.38
CA ASP A 696 5.84 1.99 26.71
C ASP A 696 6.03 1.95 25.19
N PHE A 697 7.27 1.81 24.72
CA PHE A 697 7.53 1.71 23.29
C PHE A 697 6.95 0.45 22.66
N TRP A 698 6.98 -0.69 23.35
CA TRP A 698 6.37 -1.92 22.88
C TRP A 698 4.85 -1.81 22.79
N LEU A 699 4.19 -1.32 23.85
CA LEU A 699 2.73 -1.11 23.89
C LEU A 699 2.27 -0.10 22.84
N ALA A 700 3.10 0.92 22.55
CA ALA A 700 2.88 1.88 21.48
C ALA A 700 3.36 1.39 20.09
N LYS A 701 3.75 0.12 19.96
CA LYS A 701 4.22 -0.49 18.69
C LYS A 701 5.37 0.28 18.02
N THR A 702 6.19 0.96 18.82
CA THR A 702 7.33 1.78 18.38
C THR A 702 8.58 0.93 18.15
N LEU A 703 8.78 -0.10 18.96
CA LEU A 703 9.82 -1.10 18.77
C LEU A 703 9.18 -2.34 18.13
N ALA A 704 9.65 -2.73 16.95
CA ALA A 704 9.11 -3.84 16.16
C ALA A 704 10.27 -4.76 15.73
N PRO A 705 10.52 -5.88 16.41
CA PRO A 705 10.01 -6.23 17.74
C PRO A 705 10.79 -5.53 18.88
N ALA A 706 10.24 -5.57 20.09
CA ALA A 706 11.01 -5.31 21.31
C ALA A 706 11.70 -6.61 21.75
N VAL A 707 12.97 -6.54 22.14
CA VAL A 707 13.78 -7.71 22.54
C VAL A 707 14.49 -7.44 23.85
N ILE A 708 14.25 -8.22 24.89
CA ILE A 708 14.95 -8.09 26.18
C ILE A 708 15.79 -9.35 26.36
N LEU A 709 17.09 -9.18 26.51
CA LEU A 709 18.03 -10.27 26.73
C LEU A 709 18.45 -10.30 28.21
N SER A 710 18.55 -11.48 28.80
CA SER A 710 19.18 -11.62 30.11
C SER A 710 19.84 -12.99 30.29
N LYS A 711 20.90 -13.01 31.10
CA LYS A 711 21.52 -14.24 31.62
C LYS A 711 20.83 -14.75 32.89
N ASP A 712 19.90 -14.00 33.46
CA ASP A 712 19.12 -14.41 34.62
C ASP A 712 17.74 -14.94 34.19
N ARG A 713 17.60 -16.27 34.23
CA ARG A 713 16.34 -16.95 33.92
C ARG A 713 15.21 -16.55 34.87
N SER A 714 15.52 -16.31 36.14
CA SER A 714 14.53 -15.92 37.15
C SER A 714 13.97 -14.52 36.90
N LEU A 715 14.82 -13.63 36.41
CA LEU A 715 14.42 -12.30 35.98
C LEU A 715 13.50 -12.34 34.76
N ILE A 716 13.87 -13.09 33.71
CA ILE A 716 13.04 -13.24 32.50
C ILE A 716 11.65 -13.78 32.88
N LYS A 717 11.59 -14.81 33.73
CA LYS A 717 10.32 -15.35 34.24
C LYS A 717 9.50 -14.31 35.01
N SER A 718 10.17 -13.48 35.81
CA SER A 718 9.51 -12.43 36.59
C SER A 718 8.95 -11.31 35.72
N ILE A 719 9.68 -10.89 34.69
CA ILE A 719 9.23 -9.93 33.67
C ILE A 719 8.04 -10.52 32.91
N PHE A 720 8.16 -11.75 32.40
CA PHE A 720 7.10 -12.44 31.66
C PHE A 720 5.80 -12.58 32.49
N ALA A 721 5.93 -13.04 33.74
CA ALA A 721 4.76 -13.19 34.61
C ALA A 721 4.13 -11.84 34.99
N SER A 722 4.82 -10.72 34.77
CA SER A 722 4.27 -9.36 34.96
C SER A 722 3.54 -8.89 33.71
N THR A 723 4.07 -9.18 32.51
CA THR A 723 3.41 -8.86 31.22
C THR A 723 2.13 -9.67 31.00
N LYS A 724 2.07 -10.93 31.46
CA LYS A 724 0.87 -11.79 31.42
C LYS A 724 -0.37 -11.20 32.12
N LYS A 725 -0.18 -10.20 32.97
CA LYS A 725 -1.26 -9.51 33.70
C LYS A 725 -1.68 -8.19 33.05
N ILE A 726 -1.07 -7.81 31.93
CA ILE A 726 -1.48 -6.64 31.15
C ILE A 726 -2.70 -7.04 30.31
N VAL A 727 -3.71 -6.17 30.26
CA VAL A 727 -4.90 -6.37 29.43
C VAL A 727 -4.51 -6.34 27.95
N ASP A 728 -5.12 -7.20 27.14
CA ASP A 728 -4.91 -7.35 25.70
C ASP A 728 -3.55 -7.91 25.26
N VAL A 729 -2.72 -8.38 26.20
CA VAL A 729 -1.46 -9.08 25.90
C VAL A 729 -1.67 -10.59 25.85
N ARG A 730 -1.23 -11.21 24.75
CA ARG A 730 -1.14 -12.68 24.59
C ARG A 730 0.27 -13.15 24.94
N CYS A 731 0.38 -14.36 25.47
CA CYS A 731 1.62 -14.88 26.05
C CYS A 731 1.92 -16.27 25.51
N ILE A 732 3.14 -16.49 25.02
CA ILE A 732 3.68 -17.81 24.64
C ILE A 732 4.87 -18.10 25.57
N GLU A 733 4.79 -19.19 26.32
CA GLU A 733 5.75 -19.56 27.37
C GLU A 733 6.66 -20.70 26.93
N HIS A 734 7.87 -20.76 27.51
CA HIS A 734 8.76 -21.91 27.45
C HIS A 734 9.16 -22.38 26.04
N VAL A 735 9.40 -21.45 25.12
CA VAL A 735 9.85 -21.82 23.78
C VAL A 735 11.35 -22.06 23.77
N ASN A 736 11.75 -23.33 23.66
CA ASN A 736 13.15 -23.73 23.46
C ASN A 736 13.48 -23.75 21.96
N SER A 737 14.39 -22.90 21.51
CA SER A 737 14.70 -22.80 20.07
C SER A 737 15.45 -23.99 19.48
N SER A 738 15.99 -24.88 20.33
CA SER A 738 16.62 -26.14 19.90
C SER A 738 15.59 -27.24 19.61
N GLU A 739 14.44 -27.20 20.26
CA GLU A 739 13.40 -28.25 20.19
C GLU A 739 12.15 -27.79 19.41
N TYR A 740 11.91 -26.49 19.39
CA TYR A 740 10.75 -25.87 18.78
C TYR A 740 11.12 -25.15 17.49
N LYS A 741 10.40 -25.42 16.40
CA LYS A 741 10.66 -24.73 15.14
C LYS A 741 10.25 -23.27 15.23
N MET A 742 11.15 -22.37 14.85
CA MET A 742 10.83 -20.94 14.73
C MET A 742 9.91 -20.68 13.53
N MET A 743 10.16 -21.40 12.43
CA MET A 743 9.36 -21.34 11.22
C MET A 743 9.25 -22.72 10.57
N LYS A 744 8.15 -22.91 9.85
CA LYS A 744 7.83 -24.14 9.14
C LYS A 744 8.33 -24.12 7.69
N SER A 745 8.89 -25.23 7.24
CA SER A 745 9.24 -25.50 5.84
C SER A 745 8.04 -26.02 5.05
N LEU A 746 8.09 -25.91 3.72
CA LEU A 746 7.09 -26.50 2.83
C LEU A 746 6.90 -28.01 3.01
N TYR A 747 7.99 -28.68 3.35
CA TYR A 747 8.06 -30.13 3.43
C TYR A 747 7.78 -30.65 4.83
N ASP A 748 7.54 -29.73 5.78
CA ASP A 748 7.12 -30.10 7.11
C ASP A 748 5.65 -30.53 7.08
N PRO A 749 5.28 -31.61 7.79
CA PRO A 749 3.89 -32.01 7.99
C PRO A 749 2.98 -30.84 8.39
N SER A 750 1.72 -30.87 7.94
CA SER A 750 0.75 -29.79 8.15
C SER A 750 0.56 -29.41 9.63
N ASP A 751 0.75 -30.37 10.52
CA ASP A 751 0.62 -30.33 11.97
C ASP A 751 1.93 -29.99 12.71
N THR A 752 3.04 -29.76 12.01
CA THR A 752 4.33 -29.41 12.66
C THR A 752 4.19 -28.09 13.44
N PRO A 753 4.32 -28.11 14.78
CA PRO A 753 4.17 -26.93 15.59
C PRO A 753 5.35 -25.98 15.35
N ASN A 754 5.07 -24.69 15.27
CA ASN A 754 6.09 -23.68 15.07
C ASN A 754 5.65 -22.31 15.61
N LEU A 755 6.64 -21.53 16.08
CA LEU A 755 6.38 -20.29 16.81
C LEU A 755 5.70 -19.24 15.94
N ARG A 756 6.04 -19.16 14.66
CA ARG A 756 5.41 -18.20 13.74
C ARG A 756 3.90 -18.39 13.67
N ASP A 757 3.45 -19.62 13.44
CA ASP A 757 2.03 -19.90 13.27
C ASP A 757 1.26 -19.69 14.59
N ASP A 758 1.87 -20.00 15.74
CA ASP A 758 1.27 -19.71 17.05
C ASP A 758 1.07 -18.21 17.29
N ILE A 759 2.02 -17.37 16.86
CA ILE A 759 1.86 -15.91 16.95
C ILE A 759 0.74 -15.44 16.00
N LEU A 760 0.71 -15.96 14.76
CA LEU A 760 -0.27 -15.56 13.76
C LEU A 760 -1.72 -15.90 14.16
N GLN A 761 -1.93 -16.95 14.98
CA GLN A 761 -3.26 -17.29 15.51
C GLN A 761 -3.90 -16.15 16.32
N PHE A 762 -3.11 -15.24 16.88
CA PHE A 762 -3.64 -14.08 17.62
C PHE A 762 -4.03 -12.91 16.72
N GLY A 763 -3.66 -12.90 15.45
CA GLY A 763 -3.92 -11.81 14.51
C GLY A 763 -2.85 -10.69 14.49
N PRO A 764 -2.79 -9.89 13.41
CA PRO A 764 -1.66 -9.01 13.09
C PRO A 764 -1.51 -7.79 14.01
N GLU A 765 -2.57 -7.39 14.72
CA GLU A 765 -2.55 -6.20 15.60
C GLU A 765 -2.38 -6.54 17.08
N SER A 766 -2.23 -7.82 17.41
CA SER A 766 -2.17 -8.30 18.78
C SER A 766 -0.83 -7.98 19.45
N LEU A 767 -0.89 -7.64 20.74
CA LEU A 767 0.29 -7.54 21.58
C LEU A 767 0.66 -8.94 22.06
N VAL A 768 1.84 -9.44 21.67
CA VAL A 768 2.28 -10.80 22.01
C VAL A 768 3.63 -10.76 22.71
N CYS A 769 3.71 -11.41 23.86
CA CYS A 769 4.94 -11.60 24.63
C CYS A 769 5.37 -13.07 24.56
N VAL A 770 6.62 -13.31 24.16
CA VAL A 770 7.18 -14.66 23.98
C VAL A 770 8.38 -14.84 24.90
N GLU A 771 8.39 -15.92 25.67
CA GLU A 771 9.55 -16.36 26.45
C GLU A 771 10.39 -17.35 25.62
N LEU A 772 11.61 -16.96 25.26
CA LEU A 772 12.55 -17.76 24.47
C LEU A 772 13.73 -18.23 25.33
N HIS A 773 14.12 -19.50 25.17
CA HIS A 773 15.27 -20.11 25.84
C HIS A 773 16.31 -20.45 24.77
N CYS A 774 17.48 -19.81 24.85
CA CYS A 774 18.59 -20.02 23.93
C CYS A 774 19.81 -20.52 24.69
N GLU A 775 20.02 -21.82 24.65
CA GLU A 775 21.08 -22.49 25.41
C GLU A 775 22.44 -22.47 24.69
N THR A 776 22.44 -22.36 23.35
CA THR A 776 23.67 -22.43 22.51
C THR A 776 23.78 -21.25 21.54
N VAL A 777 24.99 -21.01 20.99
CA VAL A 777 25.21 -20.07 19.87
C VAL A 777 24.31 -20.40 18.67
N ASP A 778 24.16 -21.68 18.32
CA ASP A 778 23.28 -22.09 17.21
C ASP A 778 21.82 -21.75 17.48
N ALA A 779 21.36 -21.95 18.71
CA ALA A 779 20.02 -21.55 19.15
C ALA A 779 19.80 -20.04 19.02
N GLN A 780 20.83 -19.21 19.27
CA GLN A 780 20.79 -17.76 19.02
C GLN A 780 20.68 -17.44 17.52
N LEU A 781 21.37 -18.20 16.65
CA LEU A 781 21.28 -18.05 15.20
C LEU A 781 19.89 -18.46 14.67
N CYS A 782 19.26 -19.49 15.25
CA CYS A 782 17.93 -19.95 14.86
C CYS A 782 16.84 -18.92 15.14
N ILE A 783 16.92 -18.19 16.26
CA ILE A 783 15.92 -17.16 16.59
C ILE A 783 16.13 -15.86 15.82
N ARG A 784 17.27 -15.67 15.16
CA ARG A 784 17.65 -14.41 14.49
C ARG A 784 16.56 -13.91 13.56
N GLU A 785 16.00 -14.78 12.73
CA GLU A 785 14.98 -14.41 11.75
C GLU A 785 13.66 -13.98 12.41
N ILE A 786 13.30 -14.56 13.56
CA ILE A 786 12.02 -14.25 14.21
C ILE A 786 12.06 -12.94 15.02
N ILE A 787 13.25 -12.51 15.43
CA ILE A 787 13.47 -11.28 16.19
C ILE A 787 13.97 -10.10 15.32
N GLU A 788 14.19 -10.32 14.02
CA GLU A 788 14.52 -9.24 13.08
C GLU A 788 13.30 -8.34 12.81
N ASP A 789 13.54 -7.05 12.53
CA ASP A 789 12.49 -6.05 12.24
C ASP A 789 11.74 -6.37 10.93
N THR A 790 12.34 -7.16 10.04
CA THR A 790 11.70 -7.61 8.80
C THR A 790 10.61 -8.65 9.09
N PRO A 791 9.47 -8.62 8.35
CA PRO A 791 8.45 -9.65 8.50
C PRO A 791 9.01 -11.05 8.27
N SER A 792 8.67 -12.00 9.14
CA SER A 792 9.09 -13.40 8.95
C SER A 792 8.13 -14.11 8.01
N MET A 793 8.68 -14.72 6.97
CA MET A 793 7.95 -15.31 5.87
C MET A 793 8.39 -16.76 5.69
N THR A 794 7.44 -17.69 5.74
CA THR A 794 7.70 -19.02 5.19
C THR A 794 7.79 -18.90 3.68
N ALA A 795 8.47 -19.84 3.03
CA ALA A 795 8.32 -19.98 1.59
C ALA A 795 6.81 -20.01 1.27
N PHE A 796 6.40 -19.27 0.23
CA PHE A 796 5.00 -19.15 -0.16
C PHE A 796 4.09 -18.47 0.87
N SER A 797 4.56 -17.63 1.79
CA SER A 797 3.64 -16.77 2.56
C SER A 797 3.12 -15.62 1.68
N THR A 798 1.80 -15.38 1.68
CA THR A 798 1.22 -14.10 1.24
C THR A 798 1.43 -13.03 2.32
N GLU A 799 1.26 -11.76 1.99
CA GLU A 799 1.31 -10.66 2.98
C GLU A 799 0.36 -10.92 4.17
N LYS A 800 -0.85 -11.46 3.92
CA LYS A 800 -1.80 -11.85 4.98
C LYS A 800 -1.28 -12.95 5.93
N SER A 801 -0.26 -13.68 5.52
CA SER A 801 0.42 -14.69 6.34
C SER A 801 1.80 -14.25 6.79
N ALA A 802 2.27 -13.05 6.43
CA ALA A 802 3.55 -12.57 6.90
C ALA A 802 3.45 -12.25 8.40
N LEU A 803 4.43 -12.68 9.19
CA LEU A 803 4.49 -12.31 10.59
C LEU A 803 5.15 -10.94 10.72
N HIS A 804 4.33 -9.89 10.74
CA HIS A 804 4.76 -8.55 11.10
C HIS A 804 5.14 -8.49 12.58
N LYS A 805 6.14 -7.67 12.91
CA LYS A 805 6.79 -7.67 14.23
C LYS A 805 6.30 -6.56 15.16
N SER A 806 5.41 -5.72 14.65
CA SER A 806 4.72 -4.70 15.42
C SER A 806 3.93 -5.35 16.56
N GLY A 807 4.14 -4.89 17.80
CA GLY A 807 3.46 -5.44 18.97
C GLY A 807 4.06 -6.74 19.54
N LEU A 808 5.20 -7.22 19.02
CA LEU A 808 5.89 -8.38 19.59
C LEU A 808 6.95 -7.98 20.62
N LEU A 809 6.98 -8.70 21.74
CA LEU A 809 8.01 -8.62 22.79
C LEU A 809 8.64 -9.99 22.99
N PHE A 810 9.93 -10.12 22.68
CA PHE A 810 10.71 -11.32 22.94
C PHE A 810 11.53 -11.15 24.22
N LEU A 811 11.29 -12.01 25.20
CA LEU A 811 12.10 -12.12 26.41
C LEU A 811 13.00 -13.34 26.26
N VAL A 812 14.30 -13.10 26.04
CA VAL A 812 15.25 -14.16 25.67
C VAL A 812 16.20 -14.42 26.83
N TYR A 813 16.12 -15.64 27.36
CA TYR A 813 17.13 -16.17 28.26
C TYR A 813 18.31 -16.70 27.46
N ILE A 814 19.52 -16.26 27.79
CA ILE A 814 20.76 -16.68 27.13
C ILE A 814 21.67 -17.33 28.17
N HIS A 815 22.11 -18.56 27.90
CA HIS A 815 23.08 -19.26 28.76
C HIS A 815 24.53 -18.85 28.43
N GLU A 816 24.87 -18.78 27.14
CA GLU A 816 26.22 -18.49 26.64
C GLU A 816 26.51 -16.98 26.48
N GLU A 817 27.61 -16.64 25.80
CA GLU A 817 27.90 -15.26 25.43
C GLU A 817 26.89 -14.74 24.38
N ILE A 818 26.49 -13.48 24.52
CA ILE A 818 25.53 -12.86 23.61
C ILE A 818 26.25 -12.59 22.29
N THR A 819 25.78 -13.22 21.21
CA THR A 819 26.31 -12.99 19.87
C THR A 819 26.14 -11.53 19.42
N PRO A 820 27.04 -10.98 18.60
CA PRO A 820 26.90 -9.63 18.04
C PRO A 820 25.58 -9.42 17.29
N GLU A 821 25.11 -10.47 16.61
CA GLU A 821 23.83 -10.52 15.92
C GLU A 821 22.69 -10.29 16.90
N LEU A 822 22.62 -11.05 18.00
CA LEU A 822 21.54 -10.93 18.98
C LEU A 822 21.62 -9.60 19.76
N ARG A 823 22.83 -9.19 20.15
CA ARG A 823 23.08 -7.91 20.85
C ARG A 823 22.59 -6.71 20.05
N SER A 824 22.74 -6.71 18.73
CA SER A 824 22.29 -5.60 17.88
C SER A 824 20.77 -5.51 17.69
N ARG A 825 20.01 -6.57 18.02
CA ARG A 825 18.53 -6.54 18.05
C ARG A 825 17.98 -6.24 19.45
N ALA A 826 18.82 -6.34 20.49
CA ALA A 826 18.41 -6.14 21.88
C ALA A 826 17.89 -4.72 22.13
N SER A 827 16.68 -4.64 22.65
CA SER A 827 16.08 -3.42 23.19
C SER A 827 16.67 -3.06 24.55
N LEU A 828 16.93 -4.07 25.37
CA LEU A 828 17.56 -3.97 26.68
C LEU A 828 18.36 -5.26 26.93
N ILE A 829 19.51 -5.13 27.59
CA ILE A 829 20.28 -6.26 28.13
C ILE A 829 20.31 -6.08 29.63
N VAL A 830 19.82 -7.08 30.37
CA VAL A 830 19.78 -7.07 31.83
C VAL A 830 20.66 -8.15 32.44
#